data_AF-A0AAE7BB62-F1
#
_entry.id   AF-A0AAE7BB62-F1
#
_cell.length_a   1.000
_cell.length_b   1.000
_cell.length_c   1.000
_cell.angle_alpha   90.00
_cell.angle_beta   90.00
_cell.angle_gamma   90.00
#
_symmetry.space_group_name_H-M   'P 1'
#
loop_
_entity.id
_entity.type
_entity.pdbx_description
1 polymer ?
#
loop_
_entity_poly.entity_id
_entity_poly.type
_entity_poly.pdbx_seq_one_letter_code
_entity_poly.pdbx_strand_id
1 'polypeptide(L)'
;MLDDKQLDNSPNFSLYTQKELEQQKYINEIELVIEKYNILENENQLIASTEKSYLYLINFILELHKNKKSLPNDLKNIFLNNIFLKEQINIFLEKKLKNLTKDDNIHFIKDINVLAYISTIGSDDNILNSYYNYDLEAISKVFRFYEEHLRTLFLENKVLFSLTFDSYIILLKTLIQLCTINSIDLIRKKSVNQIIDLMTETINIIKFTISLNDRELSKINNIQGKYLYYFSHLDEIPVEEDDLSKSFEKYLLCLERQEDGFMLSKNNNFGYENDISEDAEFLIFKNYSSILLLKLLKKLRNIPNSPRFFDNPYFQKILKVYYKKFSIENEIKIAKNIEEFEKTLLSSLLYNYNSDLNFDKKLDYHWVIEDFILSDKDFDNRNLETIYRILFFISDIEDFKYSHITQILVNSKVIKNDYHEFFKLAIFDLFITKFKNSKFDNELNEILEKISKYILQNTFDFHLISICSKIFLNISLIYSTHEEKIEEAKKLYALFILLNDFDILEINYEKINAKILENLQFTKDYVRENFLDDFFILKDFELYQEIEIIKKRIEINSLSIDETINILVDFLTTKIFYGLCKIFISEVEQIDTFDYEFEKYVIKINHKYLIKLLYSKINEKIFNLILERYTKFIKDEFSIIFKSFDQKDIKFYLSDDDFELTY
;
A
#
# COMPACT_ATOMS: atom_id res chain seq x y z
N MET A 1 -22.20 -58.91 -42.62
CA MET A 1 -20.95 -59.29 -41.96
C MET A 1 -19.80 -58.77 -42.80
N LEU A 2 -18.82 -58.14 -42.14
CA LEU A 2 -17.77 -57.20 -42.60
C LEU A 2 -18.23 -55.72 -42.52
N ASP A 3 -17.64 -54.82 -41.73
CA ASP A 3 -16.86 -54.91 -40.48
C ASP A 3 -16.75 -53.46 -39.91
N ASP A 4 -17.29 -53.22 -38.72
CA ASP A 4 -17.37 -51.93 -38.01
C ASP A 4 -16.04 -51.51 -37.32
N LYS A 5 -14.92 -51.43 -38.05
CA LYS A 5 -13.60 -51.17 -37.39
C LYS A 5 -12.63 -50.20 -38.07
N GLN A 6 -13.10 -49.22 -38.88
CA GLN A 6 -12.18 -48.25 -39.50
C GLN A 6 -12.62 -46.78 -39.45
N LEU A 7 -13.19 -46.31 -38.34
CA LEU A 7 -13.46 -44.87 -38.12
C LEU A 7 -12.80 -44.27 -36.87
N ASP A 8 -11.93 -45.00 -36.17
CA ASP A 8 -11.48 -44.61 -34.82
C ASP A 8 -10.04 -44.11 -34.68
N ASN A 9 -9.33 -43.74 -35.77
CA ASN A 9 -7.93 -43.30 -35.65
C ASN A 9 -7.55 -42.13 -36.59
N SER A 10 -8.30 -41.03 -36.54
CA SER A 10 -7.72 -39.71 -36.81
C SER A 10 -7.71 -38.92 -35.50
N PRO A 11 -6.55 -38.48 -34.97
CA PRO A 11 -6.57 -37.56 -33.85
C PRO A 11 -7.20 -36.26 -34.37
N ASN A 12 -8.42 -35.97 -33.94
CA ASN A 12 -9.02 -34.65 -34.13
C ASN A 12 -8.13 -33.65 -33.39
N PHE A 13 -7.19 -33.04 -34.13
CA PHE A 13 -6.35 -31.98 -33.63
C PHE A 13 -7.22 -30.73 -33.55
N SER A 14 -7.83 -30.52 -32.38
CA SER A 14 -8.54 -29.28 -32.04
C SER A 14 -7.56 -28.36 -31.31
N LEU A 15 -7.48 -27.10 -31.75
CA LEU A 15 -6.78 -26.03 -31.02
C LEU A 15 -7.51 -25.64 -29.72
N TYR A 16 -8.76 -26.09 -29.55
CA TYR A 16 -9.60 -25.87 -28.39
C TYR A 16 -9.69 -27.12 -27.51
N THR A 17 -9.64 -26.93 -26.20
CA THR A 17 -9.99 -27.94 -25.20
C THR A 17 -11.47 -28.35 -25.34
N GLN A 18 -11.82 -29.53 -24.83
CA GLN A 18 -13.19 -30.05 -24.88
C GLN A 18 -14.21 -29.09 -24.22
N LYS A 19 -13.79 -28.38 -23.16
CA LYS A 19 -14.60 -27.37 -22.47
C LYS A 19 -14.79 -26.09 -23.31
N GLU A 20 -13.78 -25.69 -24.08
CA GLU A 20 -13.88 -24.53 -24.99
C GLU A 20 -14.79 -24.84 -26.19
N LEU A 21 -14.77 -26.08 -26.69
CA LEU A 21 -15.71 -26.53 -27.72
C LEU A 21 -17.17 -26.48 -27.22
N GLU A 22 -17.41 -26.82 -25.96
CA GLU A 22 -18.74 -26.70 -25.33
C GLU A 22 -19.20 -25.24 -25.14
N GLN A 23 -18.26 -24.30 -25.04
CA GLN A 23 -18.52 -22.87 -24.79
C GLN A 23 -18.26 -21.98 -26.00
N GLN A 24 -18.12 -22.56 -27.19
CA GLN A 24 -17.72 -21.86 -28.43
C GLN A 24 -18.61 -20.66 -28.77
N LYS A 25 -19.92 -20.74 -28.49
CA LYS A 25 -20.84 -19.61 -28.67
C LYS A 25 -20.40 -18.37 -27.87
N TYR A 26 -20.00 -18.55 -26.60
CA TYR A 26 -19.55 -17.46 -25.73
C TYR A 26 -18.19 -16.90 -26.16
N ILE A 27 -17.33 -17.75 -26.70
CA ILE A 27 -16.03 -17.35 -27.26
C ILE A 27 -16.24 -16.49 -28.51
N ASN A 28 -17.15 -16.88 -29.40
CA ASN A 28 -17.46 -16.10 -30.60
C ASN A 28 -18.03 -14.71 -30.27
N GLU A 29 -18.84 -14.58 -29.21
CA GLU A 29 -19.34 -13.27 -28.73
C GLU A 29 -18.20 -12.34 -28.29
N ILE A 30 -17.13 -12.89 -27.69
CA ILE A 30 -15.93 -12.16 -27.31
C ILE A 30 -15.15 -11.70 -28.55
N GLU A 31 -14.95 -12.60 -29.51
CA GLU A 31 -14.23 -12.31 -30.76
C GLU A 31 -14.89 -11.17 -31.55
N LEU A 32 -16.22 -11.19 -31.69
CA LEU A 32 -16.98 -10.15 -32.38
C LEU A 32 -16.77 -8.75 -31.75
N VAL A 33 -16.62 -8.69 -30.43
CA VAL A 33 -16.39 -7.43 -29.73
C VAL A 33 -14.93 -6.99 -29.80
N ILE A 34 -13.99 -7.94 -29.76
CA ILE A 34 -12.57 -7.67 -30.00
C ILE A 34 -12.37 -7.06 -31.40
N GLU A 35 -13.00 -7.64 -32.42
CA GLU A 35 -12.98 -7.12 -33.80
C GLU A 35 -13.63 -5.73 -33.88
N LYS A 36 -14.82 -5.56 -33.28
CA LYS A 36 -15.55 -4.28 -33.32
C LYS A 36 -14.73 -3.11 -32.77
N TYR A 37 -13.96 -3.33 -31.72
CA TYR A 37 -13.15 -2.29 -31.06
C TYR A 37 -11.69 -2.29 -31.52
N ASN A 38 -11.31 -3.10 -32.52
CA ASN A 38 -9.94 -3.24 -33.01
C ASN A 38 -8.90 -3.48 -31.89
N ILE A 39 -9.22 -4.36 -30.94
CA ILE A 39 -8.39 -4.56 -29.74
C ILE A 39 -7.07 -5.30 -30.07
N LEU A 40 -6.98 -5.99 -31.21
CA LEU A 40 -5.79 -6.74 -31.64
C LEU A 40 -5.05 -6.02 -32.78
N GLU A 41 -3.93 -5.36 -32.47
CA GLU A 41 -2.91 -4.93 -33.45
C GLU A 41 -1.69 -5.87 -33.38
N ASN A 42 -1.79 -7.07 -33.98
CA ASN A 42 -0.69 -7.85 -34.59
C ASN A 42 -1.05 -9.34 -34.70
N GLU A 43 -1.21 -9.80 -35.95
CA GLU A 43 -1.45 -11.20 -36.29
C GLU A 43 -0.17 -12.04 -36.11
N ASN A 44 -0.08 -12.79 -35.02
CA ASN A 44 0.64 -14.06 -35.04
C ASN A 44 -0.40 -15.18 -35.10
N GLN A 45 -0.79 -15.55 -36.33
CA GLN A 45 -1.85 -16.52 -36.66
C GLN A 45 -1.62 -17.96 -36.13
N LEU A 46 -0.46 -18.23 -35.50
CA LEU A 46 -0.11 -19.55 -34.96
C LEU A 46 -0.48 -19.75 -33.49
N ILE A 47 -0.95 -18.71 -32.78
CA ILE A 47 -1.35 -18.80 -31.36
C ILE A 47 -2.69 -18.08 -31.18
N ALA A 48 -3.75 -18.65 -31.71
CA ALA A 48 -5.12 -18.36 -31.31
C ALA A 48 -5.38 -19.04 -29.95
N SER A 49 -4.89 -18.46 -28.85
CA SER A 49 -5.33 -18.89 -27.52
C SER A 49 -6.44 -17.96 -27.06
N THR A 50 -7.62 -18.51 -26.86
CA THR A 50 -8.75 -17.98 -26.06
C THR A 50 -8.28 -17.25 -24.80
N GLU A 51 -7.17 -17.70 -24.20
CA GLU A 51 -6.51 -17.10 -23.05
C GLU A 51 -6.00 -15.67 -23.30
N LYS A 52 -5.56 -15.34 -24.51
CA LYS A 52 -5.12 -13.99 -24.84
C LYS A 52 -6.31 -13.03 -25.01
N SER A 53 -7.40 -13.51 -25.61
CA SER A 53 -8.57 -12.69 -25.94
C SER A 53 -9.22 -12.03 -24.73
N TYR A 54 -9.40 -12.75 -23.61
CA TYR A 54 -9.98 -12.15 -22.40
C TYR A 54 -9.02 -11.17 -21.71
N LEU A 55 -7.71 -11.42 -21.73
CA LEU A 55 -6.70 -10.50 -21.18
C LEU A 55 -6.65 -9.19 -21.96
N TYR A 56 -6.76 -9.26 -23.30
CA TYR A 56 -6.85 -8.08 -24.14
C TYR A 56 -8.11 -7.27 -23.85
N LEU A 57 -9.27 -7.93 -23.65
CA LEU A 57 -10.49 -7.24 -23.22
C LEU A 57 -10.31 -6.56 -21.86
N ILE A 58 -9.72 -7.25 -20.88
CA ILE A 58 -9.42 -6.67 -19.55
C ILE A 58 -8.53 -5.42 -19.71
N ASN A 59 -7.45 -5.51 -20.48
CA ASN A 59 -6.56 -4.36 -20.71
C ASN A 59 -7.29 -3.20 -21.39
N PHE A 60 -8.14 -3.48 -22.38
CA PHE A 60 -8.92 -2.47 -23.08
C PHE A 60 -9.91 -1.74 -22.16
N ILE A 61 -10.66 -2.46 -21.31
CA ILE A 61 -11.58 -1.80 -20.38
C ILE A 61 -10.86 -0.96 -19.33
N LEU A 62 -9.65 -1.38 -18.93
CA LEU A 62 -8.81 -0.63 -18.01
C LEU A 62 -8.25 0.64 -18.68
N GLU A 63 -7.94 0.59 -19.98
CA GLU A 63 -7.60 1.77 -20.78
C GLU A 63 -8.77 2.75 -20.91
N LEU A 64 -9.98 2.25 -21.13
CA LEU A 64 -11.18 3.10 -21.14
C LEU A 64 -11.38 3.80 -19.80
N HIS A 65 -11.28 3.04 -18.70
CA HIS A 65 -11.39 3.58 -17.35
C HIS A 65 -10.37 4.67 -17.06
N LYS A 66 -9.09 4.41 -17.39
CA LYS A 66 -7.99 5.37 -17.25
C LYS A 66 -8.26 6.68 -17.99
N ASN A 67 -8.78 6.56 -19.22
CA ASN A 67 -9.13 7.72 -20.04
C ASN A 67 -10.43 8.41 -19.61
N LYS A 68 -11.03 8.00 -18.47
CA LYS A 68 -12.33 8.47 -17.98
C LYS A 68 -13.43 8.38 -19.05
N LYS A 69 -13.31 7.38 -19.94
CA LYS A 69 -14.29 7.08 -21.00
C LYS A 69 -15.35 6.13 -20.43
N SER A 70 -16.61 6.37 -20.80
CA SER A 70 -17.71 5.47 -20.43
C SER A 70 -17.51 4.09 -21.04
N LEU A 71 -17.76 3.04 -20.25
CA LEU A 71 -17.77 1.67 -20.75
C LEU A 71 -18.96 1.46 -21.70
N PRO A 72 -18.74 1.03 -22.96
CA PRO A 72 -19.84 0.76 -23.88
C PRO A 72 -20.79 -0.34 -23.38
N ASN A 73 -22.08 -0.19 -23.67
CA ASN A 73 -23.12 -1.10 -23.16
C ASN A 73 -22.97 -2.56 -23.62
N ASP A 74 -22.46 -2.79 -24.82
CA ASP A 74 -22.20 -4.14 -25.34
C ASP A 74 -21.04 -4.83 -24.60
N LEU A 75 -19.96 -4.09 -24.31
CA LEU A 75 -18.88 -4.55 -23.43
C LEU A 75 -19.39 -4.83 -22.03
N LYS A 76 -20.14 -3.90 -21.43
CA LYS A 76 -20.78 -4.08 -20.11
C LYS A 76 -21.64 -5.35 -20.10
N ASN A 77 -22.44 -5.56 -21.13
CA ASN A 77 -23.29 -6.75 -21.27
C ASN A 77 -22.47 -8.05 -21.35
N ILE A 78 -21.36 -8.06 -22.10
CA ILE A 78 -20.47 -9.23 -22.18
C ILE A 78 -19.86 -9.56 -20.82
N PHE A 79 -19.34 -8.57 -20.09
CA PHE A 79 -18.79 -8.80 -18.75
C PHE A 79 -19.83 -9.32 -17.75
N LEU A 80 -21.09 -8.90 -17.88
CA LEU A 80 -22.16 -9.33 -16.98
C LEU A 80 -22.69 -10.72 -17.31
N ASN A 81 -22.88 -11.03 -18.61
CA ASN A 81 -23.71 -12.15 -19.05
C ASN A 81 -22.96 -13.28 -19.77
N ASN A 82 -21.71 -13.06 -20.20
CA ASN A 82 -20.93 -14.09 -20.89
C ASN A 82 -20.30 -15.08 -19.88
N ILE A 83 -20.73 -16.34 -19.94
CA ILE A 83 -20.34 -17.39 -18.98
C ILE A 83 -18.83 -17.67 -19.02
N PHE A 84 -18.26 -17.86 -20.23
CA PHE A 84 -16.84 -18.16 -20.40
C PHE A 84 -15.98 -17.01 -19.88
N LEU A 85 -16.29 -15.77 -20.27
CA LEU A 85 -15.53 -14.60 -19.82
C LEU A 85 -15.57 -14.46 -18.30
N LYS A 86 -16.73 -14.65 -17.68
CA LYS A 86 -16.88 -14.49 -16.22
C LYS A 86 -16.09 -15.52 -15.44
N GLU A 87 -16.04 -16.76 -15.94
CA GLU A 87 -15.16 -17.79 -15.38
C GLU A 87 -13.68 -17.39 -15.46
N GLN A 88 -13.21 -16.93 -16.63
CA GLN A 88 -11.82 -16.50 -16.81
C GLN A 88 -11.47 -15.28 -15.96
N ILE A 89 -12.38 -14.30 -15.85
CA ILE A 89 -12.22 -13.13 -14.99
C ILE A 89 -12.08 -13.57 -13.53
N ASN A 90 -12.96 -14.43 -13.03
CA ASN A 90 -12.89 -14.88 -11.64
C ASN A 90 -11.55 -15.58 -11.34
N ILE A 91 -11.05 -16.41 -12.26
CA ILE A 91 -9.73 -17.05 -12.14
C ILE A 91 -8.60 -16.00 -12.10
N PHE A 92 -8.65 -15.02 -13.02
CA PHE A 92 -7.67 -13.93 -13.08
C PHE A 92 -7.65 -13.11 -11.78
N LEU A 93 -8.82 -12.72 -11.28
CA LEU A 93 -8.95 -11.90 -10.07
C LEU A 93 -8.50 -12.68 -8.82
N GLU A 94 -8.89 -13.95 -8.66
CA GLU A 94 -8.42 -14.79 -7.53
C GLU A 94 -6.90 -14.96 -7.54
N LYS A 95 -6.28 -15.16 -8.71
CA LYS A 95 -4.82 -15.25 -8.82
C LYS A 95 -4.15 -13.94 -8.41
N LYS A 96 -4.71 -12.80 -8.81
CA LYS A 96 -4.18 -11.47 -8.49
C LYS A 96 -4.31 -11.18 -7.00
N LEU A 97 -5.47 -11.48 -6.40
CA LEU A 97 -5.71 -11.36 -4.95
C LEU A 97 -4.69 -12.16 -4.12
N LYS A 98 -4.36 -13.38 -4.52
CA LYS A 98 -3.42 -14.25 -3.79
C LYS A 98 -1.99 -13.71 -3.73
N ASN A 99 -1.58 -12.91 -4.72
CA ASN A 99 -0.20 -12.44 -4.83
C ASN A 99 0.04 -11.09 -4.16
N LEU A 100 -1.03 -10.33 -3.82
CA LEU A 100 -0.95 -8.95 -3.29
C LEU A 100 0.08 -8.76 -2.18
N THR A 101 0.15 -9.67 -1.22
CA THR A 101 1.08 -9.59 -0.06
C THR A 101 2.26 -10.55 -0.14
N LYS A 102 2.37 -11.36 -1.21
CA LYS A 102 3.38 -12.42 -1.34
C LYS A 102 4.48 -12.08 -2.33
N ASP A 103 4.20 -11.21 -3.31
CA ASP A 103 5.13 -10.83 -4.36
C ASP A 103 5.58 -9.37 -4.18
N ASP A 104 6.88 -9.18 -4.00
CA ASP A 104 7.50 -7.86 -3.85
C ASP A 104 7.47 -7.02 -5.14
N ASN A 105 7.21 -7.63 -6.29
CA ASN A 105 7.12 -6.92 -7.57
C ASN A 105 5.74 -6.33 -7.84
N ILE A 106 4.75 -6.62 -6.99
CA ILE A 106 3.38 -6.13 -7.14
C ILE A 106 3.24 -4.77 -6.48
N HIS A 107 2.62 -3.84 -7.20
CA HIS A 107 2.11 -2.59 -6.65
C HIS A 107 0.75 -2.86 -6.02
N PHE A 108 0.70 -2.91 -4.69
CA PHE A 108 -0.49 -3.38 -3.97
C PHE A 108 -1.74 -2.55 -4.32
N ILE A 109 -1.63 -1.22 -4.27
CA ILE A 109 -2.79 -0.34 -4.50
C ILE A 109 -3.26 -0.40 -5.95
N LYS A 110 -2.33 -0.37 -6.91
CA LYS A 110 -2.63 -0.56 -8.34
C LYS A 110 -3.40 -1.86 -8.58
N ASP A 111 -2.97 -2.93 -7.92
CA ASP A 111 -3.58 -4.23 -8.10
C ASP A 111 -4.96 -4.33 -7.43
N ILE A 112 -5.13 -3.73 -6.25
CA ILE A 112 -6.44 -3.54 -5.61
C ILE A 112 -7.38 -2.72 -6.48
N ASN A 113 -6.90 -1.64 -7.12
CA ASN A 113 -7.75 -0.83 -7.99
C ASN A 113 -8.25 -1.62 -9.20
N VAL A 114 -7.37 -2.43 -9.82
CA VAL A 114 -7.78 -3.34 -10.90
C VAL A 114 -8.82 -4.35 -10.42
N LEU A 115 -8.61 -4.96 -9.24
CA LEU A 115 -9.56 -5.90 -8.64
C LEU A 115 -10.92 -5.24 -8.38
N ALA A 116 -10.90 -4.06 -7.77
CA ALA A 116 -12.08 -3.25 -7.46
C ALA A 116 -12.85 -2.85 -8.72
N TYR A 117 -12.16 -2.29 -9.73
CA TYR A 117 -12.80 -1.83 -10.96
C TYR A 117 -13.45 -2.99 -11.72
N ILE A 118 -12.73 -4.10 -11.95
CA ILE A 118 -13.28 -5.23 -12.69
C ILE A 118 -14.48 -5.85 -11.95
N SER A 119 -14.38 -5.95 -10.62
CA SER A 119 -15.46 -6.51 -9.79
C SER A 119 -16.67 -5.58 -9.64
N THR A 120 -16.61 -4.33 -10.13
CA THR A 120 -17.71 -3.37 -10.03
C THR A 120 -18.38 -3.07 -11.37
N ILE A 121 -17.89 -3.67 -12.46
CA ILE A 121 -18.49 -3.58 -13.80
C ILE A 121 -19.95 -4.00 -13.72
N GLY A 122 -20.85 -3.08 -14.08
CA GLY A 122 -22.29 -3.27 -13.93
C GLY A 122 -22.96 -2.15 -13.15
N SER A 123 -22.32 -1.71 -12.06
CA SER A 123 -22.86 -0.72 -11.12
C SER A 123 -22.77 0.73 -11.61
N ASP A 124 -21.87 1.01 -12.55
CA ASP A 124 -21.48 2.37 -12.98
C ASP A 124 -20.79 3.23 -11.90
N ASP A 125 -20.62 2.70 -10.68
CA ASP A 125 -19.97 3.36 -9.55
C ASP A 125 -18.53 2.85 -9.36
N ASN A 126 -17.60 3.77 -9.08
CA ASN A 126 -16.22 3.43 -8.71
C ASN A 126 -16.07 3.50 -7.19
N ILE A 127 -15.77 2.36 -6.55
CA ILE A 127 -15.58 2.29 -5.09
C ILE A 127 -14.34 3.04 -4.59
N LEU A 128 -13.41 3.32 -5.50
CA LEU A 128 -12.27 4.19 -5.29
C LEU A 128 -12.56 5.52 -5.99
N ASN A 129 -12.55 6.60 -5.22
CA ASN A 129 -12.65 7.93 -5.81
C ASN A 129 -11.33 8.31 -6.52
N SER A 130 -11.28 9.48 -7.16
CA SER A 130 -10.10 10.00 -7.86
C SER A 130 -8.85 10.17 -6.97
N TYR A 131 -9.03 10.04 -5.65
CA TYR A 131 -7.99 10.13 -4.63
C TYR A 131 -7.67 8.75 -4.02
N TYR A 132 -8.15 7.66 -4.62
CA TYR A 132 -8.02 6.29 -4.09
C TYR A 132 -8.47 6.18 -2.61
N ASN A 133 -9.38 7.05 -2.22
CA ASN A 133 -10.12 6.95 -0.99
C ASN A 133 -11.41 6.19 -1.28
N TYR A 134 -11.85 5.45 -0.28
CA TYR A 134 -13.07 4.67 -0.39
C TYR A 134 -14.27 5.58 -0.34
N ASP A 135 -15.07 5.48 -1.38
CA ASP A 135 -16.38 6.10 -1.40
C ASP A 135 -17.38 5.08 -0.81
N LEU A 136 -17.73 5.30 0.45
CA LEU A 136 -18.69 4.45 1.17
C LEU A 136 -20.06 4.44 0.47
N GLU A 137 -20.43 5.53 -0.20
CA GLU A 137 -21.67 5.60 -0.97
C GLU A 137 -21.58 4.73 -2.22
N ALA A 138 -20.46 4.80 -2.94
CA ALA A 138 -20.21 3.93 -4.10
C ALA A 138 -20.17 2.44 -3.71
N ILE A 139 -19.51 2.09 -2.59
CA ILE A 139 -19.51 0.71 -2.06
C ILE A 139 -20.93 0.23 -1.78
N SER A 140 -21.74 1.07 -1.13
CA SER A 140 -23.14 0.74 -0.84
C SER A 140 -23.93 0.50 -2.13
N LYS A 141 -23.79 1.37 -3.15
CA LYS A 141 -24.46 1.20 -4.45
C LYS A 141 -24.05 -0.08 -5.17
N VAL A 142 -22.75 -0.40 -5.17
CA VAL A 142 -22.22 -1.66 -5.73
C VAL A 142 -22.85 -2.87 -5.04
N PHE A 143 -22.97 -2.85 -3.72
CA PHE A 143 -23.62 -3.94 -3.00
C PHE A 143 -25.10 -4.08 -3.36
N ARG A 144 -25.84 -2.97 -3.47
CA ARG A 144 -27.24 -3.00 -3.95
C ARG A 144 -27.35 -3.57 -5.37
N PHE A 145 -26.42 -3.23 -6.25
CA PHE A 145 -26.35 -3.82 -7.58
C PHE A 145 -26.19 -5.34 -7.52
N TYR A 146 -25.23 -5.84 -6.74
CA TYR A 146 -25.02 -7.28 -6.58
C TYR A 146 -26.23 -8.00 -5.97
N GLU A 147 -26.85 -7.42 -4.95
CA GLU A 147 -28.04 -7.97 -4.29
C GLU A 147 -29.20 -8.17 -5.27
N GLU A 148 -29.51 -7.15 -6.05
CA GLU A 148 -30.57 -7.18 -7.06
C GLU A 148 -30.24 -8.13 -8.22
N HIS A 149 -28.99 -8.08 -8.71
CA HIS A 149 -28.57 -8.88 -9.85
C HIS A 149 -28.50 -10.38 -9.51
N LEU A 150 -27.94 -10.74 -8.35
CA LEU A 150 -27.90 -12.13 -7.89
C LEU A 150 -29.31 -12.68 -7.65
N ARG A 151 -30.21 -11.89 -7.08
CA ARG A 151 -31.61 -12.29 -6.89
C ARG A 151 -32.30 -12.62 -8.22
N THR A 152 -32.06 -11.80 -9.23
CA THR A 152 -32.61 -12.00 -10.59
C THR A 152 -32.02 -13.26 -11.23
N LEU A 153 -30.69 -13.40 -11.21
CA LEU A 153 -30.00 -14.54 -11.80
C LEU A 153 -30.34 -15.87 -11.12
N PHE A 154 -30.62 -15.86 -9.81
CA PHE A 154 -31.04 -17.05 -9.09
C PHE A 154 -32.32 -17.66 -9.67
N LEU A 155 -33.23 -16.83 -10.17
CA LEU A 155 -34.48 -17.26 -10.80
C LEU A 155 -34.29 -17.62 -12.28
N GLU A 156 -33.41 -16.92 -12.99
CA GLU A 156 -33.30 -16.98 -14.45
C GLU A 156 -32.21 -17.91 -14.97
N ASN A 157 -31.02 -17.90 -14.36
CA ASN A 157 -29.83 -18.59 -14.86
C ASN A 157 -28.89 -19.03 -13.72
N LYS A 158 -29.02 -20.29 -13.30
CA LYS A 158 -28.23 -20.87 -12.20
C LYS A 158 -26.71 -20.88 -12.46
N VAL A 159 -26.28 -21.08 -13.71
CA VAL A 159 -24.83 -21.11 -14.03
C VAL A 159 -24.24 -19.72 -13.89
N LEU A 160 -24.91 -18.72 -14.46
CA LEU A 160 -24.47 -17.33 -14.36
C LEU A 160 -24.59 -16.79 -12.93
N PHE A 161 -25.61 -17.23 -12.18
CA PHE A 161 -25.72 -16.97 -10.75
C PHE A 161 -24.46 -17.44 -10.00
N SER A 162 -24.05 -18.70 -10.17
CA SER A 162 -22.86 -19.25 -9.48
C SER A 162 -21.59 -18.45 -9.79
N LEU A 163 -21.36 -18.10 -11.06
CA LEU A 163 -20.18 -17.32 -11.45
C LEU A 163 -20.23 -15.88 -10.93
N THR A 164 -21.41 -15.26 -10.92
CA THR A 164 -21.61 -13.91 -10.38
C THR A 164 -21.46 -13.88 -8.86
N PHE A 165 -21.91 -14.94 -8.18
CA PHE A 165 -21.72 -15.11 -6.75
C PHE A 165 -20.23 -15.23 -6.41
N ASP A 166 -19.44 -15.94 -7.22
CA ASP A 166 -17.99 -15.98 -7.06
C ASP A 166 -17.35 -14.59 -7.27
N SER A 167 -17.81 -13.81 -8.25
CA SER A 167 -17.37 -12.41 -8.41
C SER A 167 -17.69 -11.55 -7.19
N TYR A 168 -18.87 -11.74 -6.59
CA TYR A 168 -19.27 -11.07 -5.34
C TYR A 168 -18.35 -11.45 -4.16
N ILE A 169 -18.01 -12.74 -4.01
CA ILE A 169 -17.04 -13.19 -3.00
C ILE A 169 -15.66 -12.56 -3.23
N ILE A 170 -15.21 -12.46 -4.48
CA ILE A 170 -13.93 -11.81 -4.85
C ILE A 170 -13.95 -10.32 -4.47
N LEU A 171 -15.05 -9.61 -4.71
CA LEU A 171 -15.21 -8.21 -4.28
C LEU A 171 -15.07 -8.09 -2.75
N LEU A 172 -15.76 -8.94 -1.99
CA LEU A 172 -15.67 -8.94 -0.53
C LEU A 172 -14.24 -9.24 -0.04
N LYS A 173 -13.54 -10.20 -0.66
CA LYS A 173 -12.13 -10.48 -0.36
C LYS A 173 -11.22 -9.30 -0.71
N THR A 174 -11.48 -8.61 -1.81
CA THR A 174 -10.74 -7.40 -2.22
C THR A 174 -10.89 -6.30 -1.16
N LEU A 175 -12.10 -6.10 -0.64
CA LEU A 175 -12.35 -5.16 0.46
C LEU A 175 -11.66 -5.58 1.77
N ILE A 176 -11.53 -6.88 2.06
CA ILE A 176 -10.71 -7.35 3.21
C ILE A 176 -9.24 -6.96 3.03
N GLN A 177 -8.65 -7.22 1.87
CA GLN A 177 -7.24 -6.88 1.61
C GLN A 177 -6.98 -5.39 1.70
N LEU A 178 -7.92 -4.60 1.21
CA LEU A 178 -7.91 -3.18 1.47
C LEU A 178 -7.95 -2.86 2.98
N CYS A 179 -8.90 -3.42 3.72
CA CYS A 179 -9.03 -3.13 5.15
C CYS A 179 -7.72 -3.41 5.89
N THR A 180 -6.94 -4.40 5.46
CA THR A 180 -5.57 -4.64 5.93
C THR A 180 -4.66 -3.42 5.72
N ILE A 181 -4.61 -2.81 4.53
CA ILE A 181 -3.84 -1.57 4.31
C ILE A 181 -4.42 -0.38 5.07
N ASN A 182 -5.74 -0.20 5.07
CA ASN A 182 -6.32 0.91 5.80
C ASN A 182 -6.08 0.77 7.31
N SER A 183 -5.91 -0.45 7.82
CA SER A 183 -5.64 -0.72 9.24
C SER A 183 -4.28 -0.22 9.72
N ILE A 184 -3.30 -0.11 8.81
CA ILE A 184 -1.95 0.37 9.09
C ILE A 184 -1.82 1.88 8.88
N ASP A 185 -2.68 2.50 8.06
CA ASP A 185 -2.73 3.96 7.85
C ASP A 185 -3.43 4.69 9.02
N LEU A 186 -2.75 5.69 9.59
CA LEU A 186 -3.20 6.49 10.75
C LEU A 186 -4.53 7.23 10.52
N ILE A 187 -4.77 7.69 9.29
CA ILE A 187 -5.96 8.46 8.91
C ILE A 187 -7.08 7.50 8.50
N ARG A 188 -6.75 6.51 7.66
CA ARG A 188 -7.74 5.64 7.01
C ARG A 188 -8.26 4.52 7.90
N LYS A 189 -7.59 4.18 9.00
CA LYS A 189 -8.05 3.14 9.94
C LYS A 189 -9.50 3.34 10.42
N LYS A 190 -9.97 4.59 10.52
CA LYS A 190 -11.37 4.92 10.88
C LYS A 190 -12.40 4.38 9.89
N SER A 191 -12.04 4.22 8.62
CA SER A 191 -12.94 3.72 7.57
C SER A 191 -13.13 2.21 7.59
N VAL A 192 -12.24 1.45 8.24
CA VAL A 192 -12.28 -0.02 8.27
C VAL A 192 -13.60 -0.53 8.86
N ASN A 193 -14.03 0.03 9.99
CA ASN A 193 -15.28 -0.39 10.63
C ASN A 193 -16.51 -0.07 9.76
N GLN A 194 -16.51 1.07 9.07
CA GLN A 194 -17.60 1.46 8.18
C GLN A 194 -17.71 0.51 6.98
N ILE A 195 -16.59 0.07 6.42
CA ILE A 195 -16.57 -0.93 5.33
C ILE A 195 -17.06 -2.28 5.85
N ILE A 196 -16.62 -2.71 7.04
CA ILE A 196 -17.08 -3.98 7.67
C ILE A 196 -18.59 -3.95 7.93
N ASP A 197 -19.14 -2.82 8.36
CA ASP A 197 -20.58 -2.67 8.59
C ASP A 197 -21.36 -2.81 7.27
N LEU A 198 -20.92 -2.14 6.19
CA LEU A 198 -21.53 -2.29 4.87
C LEU A 198 -21.45 -3.74 4.35
N MET A 199 -20.30 -4.39 4.52
CA MET A 199 -20.12 -5.80 4.16
C MET A 199 -21.06 -6.72 4.95
N THR A 200 -21.21 -6.47 6.25
CA THR A 200 -22.10 -7.24 7.13
C THR A 200 -23.56 -7.09 6.70
N GLU A 201 -23.97 -5.87 6.35
CA GLU A 201 -25.30 -5.57 5.87
C GLU A 201 -25.62 -6.30 4.56
N THR A 202 -24.76 -6.17 3.54
CA THR A 202 -25.00 -6.81 2.23
C THR A 202 -25.05 -8.34 2.35
N ILE A 203 -24.18 -8.92 3.17
CA ILE A 203 -24.16 -10.35 3.42
C ILE A 203 -25.50 -10.81 4.02
N ASN A 204 -26.02 -10.08 5.01
CA ASN A 204 -27.30 -10.41 5.63
C ASN A 204 -28.44 -10.30 4.61
N ILE A 205 -28.44 -9.26 3.76
CA ILE A 205 -29.46 -9.11 2.71
C ILE A 205 -29.43 -10.28 1.75
N ILE A 206 -28.26 -10.68 1.24
CA ILE A 206 -28.11 -11.84 0.36
C ILE A 206 -28.65 -13.12 1.02
N LYS A 207 -28.29 -13.37 2.29
CA LYS A 207 -28.77 -14.55 3.05
C LYS A 207 -30.28 -14.58 3.23
N PHE A 208 -30.92 -13.43 3.43
CA PHE A 208 -32.37 -13.36 3.66
C PHE A 208 -33.18 -13.29 2.36
N THR A 209 -32.58 -12.84 1.26
CA THR A 209 -33.28 -12.64 -0.02
C THR A 209 -33.10 -13.80 -1.01
N ILE A 210 -32.04 -14.61 -0.86
CA ILE A 210 -31.70 -15.70 -1.77
C ILE A 210 -31.56 -17.00 -0.98
N SER A 211 -32.18 -18.08 -1.45
CA SER A 211 -32.05 -19.42 -0.85
C SER A 211 -30.73 -20.07 -1.26
N LEU A 212 -29.64 -19.62 -0.63
CA LEU A 212 -28.29 -20.12 -0.84
C LEU A 212 -28.13 -21.59 -0.40
N ASN A 213 -27.31 -22.34 -1.12
CA ASN A 213 -26.92 -23.69 -0.70
C ASN A 213 -25.84 -23.66 0.39
N ASP A 214 -25.56 -24.82 1.00
CA ASP A 214 -24.59 -24.95 2.09
C ASP A 214 -23.19 -24.44 1.71
N ARG A 215 -22.76 -24.64 0.47
CA ARG A 215 -21.44 -24.19 -0.01
C ARG A 215 -21.39 -22.67 -0.13
N GLU A 216 -22.43 -22.05 -0.66
CA GLU A 216 -22.56 -20.59 -0.78
C GLU A 216 -22.66 -19.92 0.59
N LEU A 217 -23.47 -20.49 1.49
CA LEU A 217 -23.57 -20.05 2.88
C LEU A 217 -22.21 -20.16 3.58
N SER A 218 -21.48 -21.26 3.36
CA SER A 218 -20.15 -21.46 3.94
C SER A 218 -19.14 -20.40 3.48
N LYS A 219 -19.13 -20.06 2.18
CA LYS A 219 -18.28 -18.99 1.62
C LYS A 219 -18.56 -17.65 2.28
N ILE A 220 -19.83 -17.27 2.39
CA ILE A 220 -20.22 -15.99 3.00
C ILE A 220 -19.94 -15.97 4.50
N ASN A 221 -20.25 -17.05 5.22
CA ASN A 221 -19.96 -17.17 6.66
C ASN A 221 -18.46 -17.09 6.94
N ASN A 222 -17.62 -17.66 6.06
CA ASN A 222 -16.16 -17.53 6.16
C ASN A 222 -15.70 -16.07 6.03
N ILE A 223 -16.24 -15.32 5.06
CA ILE A 223 -15.97 -13.87 4.96
C ILE A 223 -16.39 -13.15 6.24
N GLN A 224 -17.55 -13.52 6.81
CA GLN A 224 -18.00 -12.93 8.07
C GLN A 224 -17.10 -13.22 9.25
N GLY A 225 -16.67 -14.47 9.37
CA GLY A 225 -15.73 -14.88 10.41
C GLY A 225 -14.40 -14.12 10.26
N LYS A 226 -13.84 -14.07 9.03
CA LYS A 226 -12.58 -13.39 8.73
C LYS A 226 -12.52 -11.95 9.24
N TYR A 227 -13.51 -11.10 8.98
CA TYR A 227 -13.42 -9.72 9.46
C TYR A 227 -13.47 -9.62 10.99
N LEU A 228 -14.18 -10.53 11.67
CA LEU A 228 -14.25 -10.54 13.15
C LEU A 228 -12.88 -10.84 13.75
N TYR A 229 -12.18 -11.89 13.32
CA TYR A 229 -10.89 -12.23 13.92
C TYR A 229 -9.69 -11.46 13.33
N TYR A 230 -9.80 -10.95 12.09
CA TYR A 230 -8.77 -10.09 11.49
C TYR A 230 -8.80 -8.67 12.06
N PHE A 231 -9.97 -8.05 12.29
CA PHE A 231 -10.03 -6.61 12.54
C PHE A 231 -10.51 -6.18 13.93
N SER A 232 -11.06 -7.08 14.78
CA SER A 232 -11.49 -6.70 16.14
C SER A 232 -10.38 -6.13 17.02
N HIS A 233 -9.11 -6.39 16.69
CA HIS A 233 -7.95 -5.83 17.40
C HIS A 233 -7.67 -4.35 17.06
N LEU A 234 -8.41 -3.75 16.12
CA LEU A 234 -8.29 -2.35 15.72
C LEU A 234 -9.09 -1.39 16.61
N ASP A 235 -10.10 -1.91 17.33
CA ASP A 235 -10.96 -1.14 18.21
C ASP A 235 -10.13 -0.32 19.22
N GLU A 236 -10.38 0.99 19.24
CA GLU A 236 -9.66 1.90 20.14
C GLU A 236 -10.30 1.88 21.52
N ILE A 237 -9.88 0.91 22.32
CA ILE A 237 -10.34 0.76 23.70
C ILE A 237 -9.51 1.70 24.59
N PRO A 238 -10.08 2.79 25.15
CA PRO A 238 -9.36 3.59 26.13
C PRO A 238 -9.12 2.77 27.39
N VAL A 239 -7.99 3.00 28.06
CA VAL A 239 -7.78 2.48 29.41
C VAL A 239 -8.20 3.56 30.38
N GLU A 240 -9.34 3.34 31.02
CA GLU A 240 -9.91 4.22 32.04
C GLU A 240 -9.13 3.97 33.35
N GLU A 241 -8.23 4.88 33.75
CA GLU A 241 -7.37 4.70 34.93
C GLU A 241 -8.19 4.48 36.22
N ASP A 242 -9.33 5.15 36.33
CA ASP A 242 -10.25 5.04 37.46
C ASP A 242 -11.10 3.75 37.44
N ASP A 243 -11.22 3.09 36.28
CA ASP A 243 -12.01 1.86 36.10
C ASP A 243 -11.36 0.90 35.09
N LEU A 244 -10.26 0.28 35.55
CA LEU A 244 -9.57 -0.76 34.78
C LEU A 244 -10.47 -1.95 34.46
N SER A 245 -11.46 -2.26 35.32
CA SER A 245 -12.36 -3.40 35.13
C SER A 245 -13.20 -3.26 33.87
N LYS A 246 -13.80 -2.09 33.65
CA LYS A 246 -14.54 -1.78 32.42
C LYS A 246 -13.65 -1.81 31.18
N SER A 247 -12.40 -1.38 31.31
CA SER A 247 -11.42 -1.48 30.22
C SER A 247 -11.13 -2.95 29.88
N PHE A 248 -10.88 -3.79 30.89
CA PHE A 248 -10.65 -5.23 30.69
C PHE A 248 -11.86 -5.97 30.15
N GLU A 249 -13.08 -5.60 30.56
CA GLU A 249 -14.31 -6.17 30.02
C GLU A 249 -14.43 -5.93 28.50
N LYS A 250 -14.11 -4.71 28.02
CA LYS A 250 -14.08 -4.40 26.59
C LYS A 250 -13.02 -5.22 25.84
N TYR A 251 -11.82 -5.34 26.40
CA TYR A 251 -10.75 -6.16 25.80
C TYR A 251 -11.14 -7.64 25.74
N LEU A 252 -11.80 -8.16 26.78
CA LEU A 252 -12.32 -9.51 26.81
C LEU A 252 -13.39 -9.73 25.75
N LEU A 253 -14.32 -8.78 25.59
CA LEU A 253 -15.35 -8.84 24.55
C LEU A 253 -14.72 -8.90 23.14
N CYS A 254 -13.69 -8.11 22.88
CA CYS A 254 -12.96 -8.17 21.61
C CYS A 254 -12.28 -9.53 21.41
N LEU A 255 -11.69 -10.12 22.45
CA LEU A 255 -11.09 -11.45 22.37
C LEU A 255 -12.14 -12.54 22.09
N GLU A 256 -13.29 -12.48 22.75
CA GLU A 256 -14.44 -13.38 22.52
C GLU A 256 -14.98 -13.21 21.07
N ARG A 257 -15.06 -11.97 20.55
CA ARG A 257 -15.43 -11.72 19.14
C ARG A 257 -14.44 -12.33 18.15
N GLN A 258 -13.14 -12.28 18.42
CA GLN A 258 -12.14 -12.92 17.57
C GLN A 258 -12.30 -14.45 17.60
N GLU A 259 -12.57 -15.03 18.77
CA GLU A 259 -12.85 -16.45 18.90
C GLU A 259 -14.09 -16.85 18.08
N ASP A 260 -15.21 -16.13 18.24
CA ASP A 260 -16.45 -16.39 17.51
C ASP A 260 -16.22 -16.31 15.99
N GLY A 261 -15.43 -15.33 15.54
CA GLY A 261 -15.05 -15.19 14.13
C GLY A 261 -14.26 -16.37 13.58
N PHE A 262 -13.25 -16.83 14.33
CA PHE A 262 -12.45 -17.99 13.94
C PHE A 262 -13.30 -19.27 13.92
N MET A 263 -14.11 -19.49 14.95
CA MET A 263 -14.99 -20.65 15.04
C MET A 263 -16.06 -20.65 13.93
N LEU A 264 -16.59 -19.48 13.58
CA LEU A 264 -17.51 -19.34 12.43
C LEU A 264 -16.83 -19.79 11.14
N SER A 265 -15.60 -19.36 10.90
CA SER A 265 -14.83 -19.73 9.70
C SER A 265 -14.52 -21.24 9.67
N LYS A 266 -14.02 -21.77 10.79
CA LYS A 266 -13.70 -23.19 10.97
C LYS A 266 -14.93 -24.09 10.78
N ASN A 267 -16.04 -23.76 11.41
CA ASN A 267 -17.29 -24.53 11.31
C ASN A 267 -17.89 -24.51 9.90
N ASN A 268 -17.47 -23.56 9.05
CA ASN A 268 -17.85 -23.46 7.64
C ASN A 268 -16.72 -23.90 6.69
N ASN A 269 -15.79 -24.75 7.17
CA ASN A 269 -14.67 -25.31 6.40
C ASN A 269 -13.85 -24.25 5.65
N PHE A 270 -13.69 -23.05 6.25
CA PHE A 270 -13.04 -21.90 5.62
C PHE A 270 -13.56 -21.58 4.21
N GLY A 271 -14.86 -21.78 3.98
CA GLY A 271 -15.49 -21.52 2.68
C GLY A 271 -15.11 -22.50 1.57
N TYR A 272 -14.52 -23.66 1.91
CA TYR A 272 -13.99 -24.64 0.96
C TYR A 272 -12.88 -24.08 0.04
N GLU A 273 -12.06 -23.18 0.58
CA GLU A 273 -10.89 -22.64 -0.13
C GLU A 273 -9.73 -23.65 -0.10
N ASN A 274 -9.30 -24.13 -1.27
CA ASN A 274 -8.29 -25.21 -1.37
C ASN A 274 -6.90 -24.83 -0.85
N ASP A 275 -6.57 -23.53 -0.80
CA ASP A 275 -5.23 -23.03 -0.45
C ASP A 275 -5.13 -22.56 1.01
N ILE A 276 -6.20 -22.71 1.80
CA ILE A 276 -6.24 -22.31 3.20
C ILE A 276 -5.99 -23.53 4.09
N SER A 277 -4.88 -23.49 4.83
CA SER A 277 -4.66 -24.40 5.94
C SER A 277 -5.33 -23.86 7.20
N GLU A 278 -6.08 -24.72 7.91
CA GLU A 278 -6.63 -24.40 9.24
C GLU A 278 -5.52 -23.93 10.18
N ASP A 279 -4.34 -24.55 10.12
CA ASP A 279 -3.19 -24.19 10.95
C ASP A 279 -2.71 -22.77 10.63
N ALA A 280 -2.67 -22.40 9.35
CA ALA A 280 -2.24 -21.07 8.94
C ALA A 280 -3.23 -19.98 9.43
N GLU A 281 -4.54 -20.23 9.30
CA GLU A 281 -5.56 -19.30 9.81
C GLU A 281 -5.59 -19.25 11.34
N PHE A 282 -5.33 -20.37 12.01
CA PHE A 282 -5.20 -20.41 13.46
C PHE A 282 -4.02 -19.55 13.94
N LEU A 283 -2.88 -19.59 13.23
CA LEU A 283 -1.74 -18.73 13.53
C LEU A 283 -2.08 -17.24 13.33
N ILE A 284 -2.84 -16.89 12.29
CA ILE A 284 -3.32 -15.52 12.08
C ILE A 284 -4.24 -15.08 13.23
N PHE A 285 -5.20 -15.92 13.62
CA PHE A 285 -6.08 -15.68 14.77
C PHE A 285 -5.29 -15.48 16.07
N LYS A 286 -4.34 -16.36 16.36
CA LYS A 286 -3.45 -16.25 17.52
C LYS A 286 -2.65 -14.95 17.48
N ASN A 287 -2.09 -14.60 16.32
CA ASN A 287 -1.31 -13.39 16.13
C ASN A 287 -2.12 -12.11 16.41
N TYR A 288 -3.31 -11.95 15.80
CA TYR A 288 -4.16 -10.79 16.06
C TYR A 288 -4.69 -10.72 17.48
N SER A 289 -4.95 -11.87 18.12
CA SER A 289 -5.31 -11.94 19.54
C SER A 289 -4.14 -11.46 20.41
N SER A 290 -2.91 -11.86 20.08
CA SER A 290 -1.70 -11.40 20.76
C SER A 290 -1.47 -9.91 20.60
N ILE A 291 -1.70 -9.34 19.41
CA ILE A 291 -1.60 -7.89 19.18
C ILE A 291 -2.59 -7.12 20.05
N LEU A 292 -3.85 -7.57 20.13
CA LEU A 292 -4.87 -6.95 20.98
C LEU A 292 -4.38 -6.85 22.44
N LEU A 293 -3.85 -7.95 22.97
CA LEU A 293 -3.41 -8.02 24.36
C LEU A 293 -2.06 -7.30 24.58
N LEU A 294 -1.14 -7.31 23.63
CA LEU A 294 0.08 -6.51 23.69
C LEU A 294 -0.21 -5.00 23.68
N LYS A 295 -1.22 -4.55 22.90
CA LYS A 295 -1.71 -3.16 22.96
C LYS A 295 -2.24 -2.81 24.36
N LEU A 296 -2.96 -3.74 25.00
CA LEU A 296 -3.41 -3.56 26.39
C LEU A 296 -2.21 -3.40 27.34
N LEU A 297 -1.28 -4.35 27.32
CA LEU A 297 -0.09 -4.32 28.19
C LEU A 297 0.72 -3.03 28.03
N LYS A 298 0.94 -2.59 26.78
CA LYS A 298 1.63 -1.34 26.48
C LYS A 298 0.93 -0.11 27.07
N LYS A 299 -0.40 -0.05 27.02
CA LYS A 299 -1.18 1.05 27.64
C LYS A 299 -1.08 1.01 29.17
N LEU A 300 -1.15 -0.18 29.77
CA LEU A 300 -1.06 -0.36 31.23
C LEU A 300 0.32 0.01 31.81
N ARG A 301 1.40 -0.11 31.03
CA ARG A 301 2.74 0.33 31.43
C ARG A 301 2.85 1.83 31.62
N ASN A 302 2.01 2.61 30.94
CA ASN A 302 2.02 4.06 31.04
C ASN A 302 1.27 4.57 32.29
N ILE A 303 0.61 3.70 33.06
CA ILE A 303 -0.16 4.05 34.25
C ILE A 303 0.76 3.98 35.49
N PRO A 304 0.88 5.05 36.29
CA PRO A 304 1.64 5.04 37.54
C PRO A 304 1.08 4.01 38.53
N ASN A 305 1.95 3.25 39.23
CA ASN A 305 1.57 2.20 40.22
C ASN A 305 0.90 0.92 39.65
N SER A 306 1.25 0.61 38.40
CA SER A 306 0.84 -0.51 37.53
C SER A 306 0.70 -1.95 38.11
N PRO A 307 1.50 -2.50 39.04
CA PRO A 307 1.50 -3.96 39.26
C PRO A 307 0.23 -4.57 39.91
N ARG A 308 -0.74 -3.78 40.37
CA ARG A 308 -1.98 -4.30 41.02
C ARG A 308 -3.06 -4.79 40.06
N PHE A 309 -2.92 -4.58 38.75
CA PHE A 309 -3.98 -5.02 37.82
C PHE A 309 -3.93 -6.51 37.49
N PHE A 310 -2.81 -7.18 37.72
CA PHE A 310 -2.68 -8.61 37.37
C PHE A 310 -3.71 -9.45 38.13
N ASP A 311 -4.02 -9.08 39.37
CA ASP A 311 -5.01 -9.74 40.21
C ASP A 311 -6.47 -9.38 39.88
N ASN A 312 -6.71 -8.48 38.92
CA ASN A 312 -8.07 -8.08 38.55
C ASN A 312 -8.86 -9.28 37.98
N PRO A 313 -10.11 -9.52 38.42
CA PRO A 313 -10.90 -10.66 37.96
C PRO A 313 -11.11 -10.73 36.45
N TYR A 314 -11.31 -9.59 35.77
CA TYR A 314 -11.47 -9.54 34.32
C TYR A 314 -10.14 -9.79 33.60
N PHE A 315 -9.03 -9.25 34.11
CA PHE A 315 -7.70 -9.55 33.57
C PHE A 315 -7.36 -11.04 33.70
N GLN A 316 -7.67 -11.64 34.84
CA GLN A 316 -7.54 -13.09 35.05
C GLN A 316 -8.45 -13.90 34.12
N LYS A 317 -9.65 -13.40 33.80
CA LYS A 317 -10.53 -14.02 32.80
C LYS A 317 -9.93 -13.96 31.40
N ILE A 318 -9.33 -12.82 31.01
CA ILE A 318 -8.59 -12.69 29.74
C ILE A 318 -7.47 -13.73 29.65
N LEU A 319 -6.63 -13.85 30.69
CA LEU A 319 -5.55 -14.84 30.73
C LEU A 319 -6.10 -16.26 30.54
N LYS A 320 -7.14 -16.63 31.31
CA LYS A 320 -7.77 -17.96 31.21
C LYS A 320 -8.32 -18.24 29.82
N VAL A 321 -9.01 -17.27 29.20
CA VAL A 321 -9.55 -17.41 27.84
C VAL A 321 -8.41 -17.60 26.84
N TYR A 322 -7.41 -16.72 26.86
CA TYR A 322 -6.27 -16.80 25.94
C TYR A 322 -5.53 -18.15 26.04
N TYR A 323 -5.10 -18.54 27.24
CA TYR A 323 -4.35 -19.78 27.43
C TYR A 323 -5.20 -21.02 27.14
N LYS A 324 -6.49 -21.03 27.49
CA LYS A 324 -7.40 -22.14 27.13
C LYS A 324 -7.49 -22.36 25.62
N LYS A 325 -7.33 -21.30 24.82
CA LYS A 325 -7.48 -21.36 23.36
C LYS A 325 -6.17 -21.67 22.64
N PHE A 326 -5.06 -21.15 23.13
CA PHE A 326 -3.78 -21.20 22.41
C PHE A 326 -2.72 -22.10 23.04
N SER A 327 -2.95 -22.67 24.22
CA SER A 327 -2.05 -23.66 24.81
C SER A 327 -2.17 -25.01 24.08
N ILE A 328 -1.01 -25.59 23.78
CA ILE A 328 -0.87 -26.89 23.13
C ILE A 328 -0.80 -28.03 24.19
N GLU A 329 -0.46 -27.69 25.44
CA GLU A 329 -0.30 -28.64 26.54
C GLU A 329 -1.65 -29.04 27.16
N ASN A 330 -1.79 -30.31 27.57
CA ASN A 330 -2.96 -30.82 28.30
C ASN A 330 -3.14 -30.12 29.67
N GLU A 331 -2.05 -29.62 30.27
CA GLU A 331 -2.08 -28.77 31.45
C GLU A 331 -1.87 -27.31 31.03
N ILE A 332 -2.93 -26.50 31.15
CA ILE A 332 -2.89 -25.08 30.80
C ILE A 332 -2.04 -24.34 31.85
N LYS A 333 -0.78 -24.07 31.52
CA LYS A 333 0.10 -23.20 32.31
C LYS A 333 -0.19 -21.74 32.00
N ILE A 334 -0.99 -21.12 32.86
CA ILE A 334 -1.25 -19.68 32.81
C ILE A 334 -0.03 -18.94 33.36
N ALA A 335 0.39 -17.88 32.64
CA ALA A 335 1.48 -17.03 33.10
C ALA A 335 1.23 -16.50 34.52
N LYS A 336 2.29 -16.48 35.33
CA LYS A 336 2.24 -16.03 36.72
C LYS A 336 2.47 -14.53 36.88
N ASN A 337 3.01 -13.90 35.84
CA ASN A 337 3.30 -12.47 35.83
C ASN A 337 3.20 -11.89 34.40
N ILE A 338 3.33 -10.56 34.30
CA ILE A 338 3.20 -9.82 33.04
C ILE A 338 4.32 -10.15 32.06
N GLU A 339 5.55 -10.36 32.54
CA GLU A 339 6.72 -10.64 31.70
C GLU A 339 6.59 -12.00 30.99
N GLU A 340 6.15 -13.02 31.72
CA GLU A 340 5.89 -14.36 31.18
C GLU A 340 4.74 -14.33 30.17
N PHE A 341 3.69 -13.54 30.47
CA PHE A 341 2.57 -13.37 29.55
C PHE A 341 3.00 -12.65 28.27
N GLU A 342 3.74 -11.56 28.38
CA GLU A 342 4.26 -10.80 27.25
C GLU A 342 5.14 -11.68 26.34
N LYS A 343 6.07 -12.46 26.90
CA LYS A 343 6.89 -13.40 26.13
C LYS A 343 6.04 -14.41 25.35
N THR A 344 4.96 -14.90 25.95
CA THR A 344 4.01 -15.80 25.29
C THR A 344 3.27 -15.13 24.14
N LEU A 345 2.88 -13.86 24.30
CA LEU A 345 2.22 -13.10 23.24
C LEU A 345 3.19 -12.78 22.09
N LEU A 346 4.42 -12.40 22.41
CA LEU A 346 5.46 -12.05 21.43
C LEU A 346 5.87 -13.23 20.57
N SER A 347 6.04 -14.43 21.14
CA SER A 347 6.36 -15.63 20.36
C SER A 347 5.29 -15.94 19.30
N SER A 348 4.06 -15.48 19.53
CA SER A 348 2.96 -15.61 18.57
C SER A 348 3.11 -14.71 17.34
N LEU A 349 3.94 -13.67 17.41
CA LEU A 349 4.21 -12.78 16.28
C LEU A 349 5.26 -13.37 15.33
N LEU A 350 6.06 -14.33 15.79
CA LEU A 350 7.26 -14.80 15.10
C LEU A 350 6.99 -15.92 14.08
N TYR A 351 5.79 -16.52 14.09
CA TYR A 351 5.47 -17.67 13.23
C TYR A 351 5.58 -17.36 11.74
N ASN A 352 5.34 -16.12 11.33
CA ASN A 352 5.40 -15.71 9.94
C ASN A 352 6.81 -15.23 9.51
N TYR A 353 7.80 -15.29 10.41
CA TYR A 353 9.17 -14.91 10.09
C TYR A 353 9.82 -15.96 9.19
N ASN A 354 10.11 -15.56 7.95
CA ASN A 354 10.77 -16.40 6.96
C ASN A 354 12.29 -16.38 7.17
N SER A 355 12.83 -17.49 7.67
CA SER A 355 14.27 -17.68 7.85
C SER A 355 14.65 -19.16 7.91
N ASP A 356 15.94 -19.45 7.83
CA ASP A 356 16.50 -20.80 7.99
C ASP A 356 16.78 -21.15 9.46
N LEU A 357 16.37 -20.29 10.40
CA LEU A 357 16.48 -20.57 11.83
C LEU A 357 15.73 -21.87 12.20
N ASN A 358 16.29 -22.63 13.13
CA ASN A 358 15.58 -23.77 13.71
C ASN A 358 14.34 -23.27 14.51
N PHE A 359 13.36 -24.15 14.70
CA PHE A 359 12.07 -23.80 15.29
C PHE A 359 12.21 -23.13 16.67
N ASP A 360 13.06 -23.65 17.55
CA ASP A 360 13.25 -23.10 18.90
C ASP A 360 13.81 -21.67 18.88
N LYS A 361 14.74 -21.36 17.97
CA LYS A 361 15.26 -19.99 17.81
C LYS A 361 14.23 -19.07 17.17
N LYS A 362 13.39 -19.57 16.25
CA LYS A 362 12.30 -18.75 15.66
C LYS A 362 11.28 -18.29 16.69
N LEU A 363 11.11 -19.01 17.79
CA LEU A 363 10.18 -18.63 18.87
C LEU A 363 10.75 -17.59 19.85
N ASP A 364 12.02 -17.21 19.69
CA ASP A 364 12.66 -16.18 20.51
C ASP A 364 12.96 -14.94 19.65
N TYR A 365 12.35 -13.82 20.03
CA TYR A 365 12.46 -12.57 19.29
C TYR A 365 13.89 -12.03 19.26
N HIS A 366 14.75 -12.37 20.23
CA HIS A 366 16.15 -11.94 20.20
C HIS A 366 16.86 -12.55 19.00
N TRP A 367 16.69 -13.86 18.79
CA TRP A 367 17.29 -14.55 17.65
C TRP A 367 16.73 -14.07 16.32
N VAL A 368 15.44 -13.73 16.26
CA VAL A 368 14.81 -13.15 15.06
C VAL A 368 15.41 -11.78 14.73
N ILE A 369 15.66 -10.93 15.73
CA ILE A 369 16.31 -9.63 15.54
C ILE A 369 17.77 -9.81 15.10
N GLU A 370 18.52 -10.72 15.72
CA GLU A 370 19.90 -11.01 15.31
C GLU A 370 19.97 -11.55 13.87
N ASP A 371 19.07 -12.47 13.51
CA ASP A 371 18.98 -13.04 12.17
C ASP A 371 18.69 -11.97 11.10
N PHE A 372 17.79 -11.03 11.40
CA PHE A 372 17.53 -9.90 10.52
C PHE A 372 18.77 -9.01 10.35
N ILE A 373 19.48 -8.71 11.44
CA ILE A 373 20.72 -7.90 11.39
C ILE A 373 21.81 -8.63 10.60
N LEU A 374 21.95 -9.94 10.78
CA LEU A 374 22.94 -10.77 10.08
C LEU A 374 22.63 -10.93 8.59
N SER A 375 21.35 -10.86 8.20
CA SER A 375 20.95 -10.90 6.79
C SER A 375 21.39 -9.65 6.01
N ASP A 376 21.70 -8.54 6.69
CA ASP A 376 22.18 -7.27 6.13
C ASP A 376 21.41 -6.86 4.86
N LYS A 377 21.99 -6.99 3.66
CA LYS A 377 21.36 -6.57 2.40
C LYS A 377 20.40 -7.60 1.79
N ASP A 378 20.41 -8.83 2.28
CA ASP A 378 19.69 -9.97 1.73
C ASP A 378 18.44 -10.33 2.57
N PHE A 379 17.94 -9.40 3.39
CA PHE A 379 16.73 -9.62 4.19
C PHE A 379 15.47 -9.79 3.31
N ASP A 380 14.52 -10.58 3.81
CA ASP A 380 13.22 -10.77 3.18
C ASP A 380 12.24 -9.65 3.58
N ASN A 381 11.69 -8.93 2.60
CA ASN A 381 10.75 -7.83 2.85
C ASN A 381 9.49 -8.27 3.59
N ARG A 382 9.09 -9.55 3.45
CA ARG A 382 7.93 -10.13 4.17
C ARG A 382 8.14 -10.17 5.68
N ASN A 383 9.39 -10.10 6.14
CA ASN A 383 9.72 -10.08 7.56
C ASN A 383 9.56 -8.70 8.21
N LEU A 384 9.45 -7.61 7.43
CA LEU A 384 9.43 -6.24 7.95
C LEU A 384 8.28 -6.00 8.92
N GLU A 385 7.10 -6.57 8.66
CA GLU A 385 5.96 -6.48 9.57
C GLU A 385 6.27 -7.11 10.93
N THR A 386 6.88 -8.30 10.93
CA THR A 386 7.28 -9.00 12.15
C THR A 386 8.31 -8.19 12.93
N ILE A 387 9.35 -7.68 12.25
CA ILE A 387 10.39 -6.84 12.86
C ILE A 387 9.79 -5.58 13.46
N TYR A 388 8.94 -4.87 12.71
CA TYR A 388 8.22 -3.70 13.21
C TYR A 388 7.43 -4.02 14.48
N ARG A 389 6.65 -5.10 14.48
CA ARG A 389 5.80 -5.48 15.63
C ARG A 389 6.64 -5.82 16.86
N ILE A 390 7.76 -6.53 16.69
CA ILE A 390 8.72 -6.82 17.76
C ILE A 390 9.24 -5.50 18.35
N LEU A 391 9.82 -4.64 17.52
CA LEU A 391 10.37 -3.35 17.95
C LEU A 391 9.31 -2.45 18.60
N PHE A 392 8.04 -2.57 18.19
CA PHE A 392 6.97 -1.73 18.71
C PHE A 392 6.53 -2.13 20.12
N PHE A 393 6.45 -3.42 20.40
CA PHE A 393 5.94 -3.91 21.68
C PHE A 393 7.03 -4.10 22.73
N ILE A 394 8.25 -4.42 22.31
CA ILE A 394 9.33 -4.81 23.20
C ILE A 394 10.12 -3.61 23.71
N SER A 395 10.46 -3.62 25.00
CA SER A 395 11.27 -2.57 25.63
C SER A 395 12.70 -2.99 25.95
N ASP A 396 13.03 -4.29 25.96
CA ASP A 396 14.33 -4.83 26.38
C ASP A 396 15.33 -5.07 25.23
N ILE A 397 14.99 -4.67 24.00
CA ILE A 397 15.95 -4.65 22.88
C ILE A 397 16.93 -3.49 23.07
N GLU A 398 18.22 -3.79 22.91
CA GLU A 398 19.29 -2.81 23.05
C GLU A 398 19.22 -1.72 21.96
N ASP A 399 19.47 -0.47 22.36
CA ASP A 399 19.34 0.71 21.49
C ASP A 399 20.17 0.58 20.19
N PHE A 400 21.38 0.00 20.24
CA PHE A 400 22.22 -0.18 19.05
C PHE A 400 21.58 -1.09 17.98
N LYS A 401 20.69 -2.01 18.36
CA LYS A 401 19.97 -2.87 17.40
C LYS A 401 18.96 -2.09 16.59
N TYR A 402 18.28 -1.12 17.21
CA TYR A 402 17.41 -0.19 16.48
C TYR A 402 18.21 0.62 15.46
N SER A 403 19.40 1.11 15.84
CA SER A 403 20.31 1.82 14.94
C SER A 403 20.76 0.95 13.77
N HIS A 404 21.22 -0.27 14.02
CA HIS A 404 21.65 -1.20 12.97
C HIS A 404 20.54 -1.56 11.99
N ILE A 405 19.36 -1.93 12.48
CA ILE A 405 18.19 -2.24 11.63
C ILE A 405 17.86 -1.02 10.76
N THR A 406 17.85 0.17 11.34
CA THR A 406 17.56 1.41 10.61
C THR A 406 18.61 1.69 9.54
N GLN A 407 19.90 1.49 9.84
CA GLN A 407 20.98 1.66 8.86
C GLN A 407 20.87 0.67 7.69
N ILE A 408 20.55 -0.59 7.95
CA ILE A 408 20.29 -1.60 6.91
C ILE A 408 19.18 -1.11 5.98
N LEU A 409 18.06 -0.69 6.56
CA LEU A 409 16.88 -0.26 5.82
C LEU A 409 17.10 1.02 5.01
N VAL A 410 17.77 2.03 5.57
CA VAL A 410 18.03 3.27 4.81
C VAL A 410 18.96 3.04 3.61
N ASN A 411 19.87 2.07 3.72
CA ASN A 411 20.77 1.71 2.63
C ASN A 411 20.13 0.76 1.59
N SER A 412 18.95 0.21 1.86
CA SER A 412 18.24 -0.68 0.93
C SER A 412 17.41 0.10 -0.08
N LYS A 413 17.13 -0.51 -1.23
CA LYS A 413 16.29 0.08 -2.29
C LYS A 413 14.85 0.25 -1.82
N VAL A 414 14.10 1.11 -2.51
CA VAL A 414 12.64 1.20 -2.34
C VAL A 414 12.00 -0.13 -2.74
N ILE A 415 11.08 -0.59 -1.89
CA ILE A 415 10.31 -1.80 -2.14
C ILE A 415 9.11 -1.42 -2.99
N LYS A 416 8.88 -2.12 -4.11
CA LYS A 416 7.76 -1.82 -5.02
C LYS A 416 6.40 -2.15 -4.40
N ASN A 417 6.37 -3.14 -3.50
CA ASN A 417 5.18 -3.47 -2.75
C ASN A 417 4.99 -2.50 -1.59
N ASP A 418 4.03 -1.60 -1.74
CA ASP A 418 3.80 -0.50 -0.80
C ASP A 418 3.41 -0.98 0.60
N TYR A 419 2.84 -2.18 0.74
CA TYR A 419 2.57 -2.80 2.04
C TYR A 419 3.86 -3.06 2.83
N HIS A 420 4.90 -3.58 2.16
CA HIS A 420 6.20 -3.82 2.77
C HIS A 420 6.97 -2.51 2.97
N GLU A 421 6.90 -1.58 2.02
CA GLU A 421 7.50 -0.24 2.14
C GLU A 421 6.90 0.53 3.33
N PHE A 422 5.60 0.40 3.60
CA PHE A 422 4.99 0.97 4.79
C PHE A 422 5.69 0.52 6.07
N PHE A 423 5.95 -0.79 6.25
CA PHE A 423 6.59 -1.28 7.47
C PHE A 423 8.05 -0.81 7.58
N LYS A 424 8.76 -0.68 6.46
CA LYS A 424 10.08 -0.04 6.44
C LYS A 424 10.02 1.40 6.97
N LEU A 425 9.08 2.20 6.47
CA LEU A 425 8.87 3.58 6.95
C LEU A 425 8.39 3.62 8.42
N ALA A 426 7.54 2.68 8.83
CA ALA A 426 7.08 2.57 10.21
C ALA A 426 8.21 2.23 11.19
N ILE A 427 9.21 1.44 10.77
CA ILE A 427 10.43 1.19 11.55
C ILE A 427 11.25 2.48 11.70
N PHE A 428 11.34 3.33 10.67
CA PHE A 428 11.98 4.65 10.79
C PHE A 428 11.26 5.53 11.82
N ASP A 429 9.94 5.64 11.74
CA ASP A 429 9.15 6.41 12.72
C ASP A 429 9.33 5.90 14.15
N LEU A 430 9.44 4.57 14.32
CA LEU A 430 9.65 3.92 15.59
C LEU A 430 11.04 4.23 16.16
N PHE A 431 12.09 4.14 15.34
CA PHE A 431 13.45 4.55 15.68
C PHE A 431 13.45 6.00 16.18
N ILE A 432 12.89 6.93 15.42
CA ILE A 432 12.84 8.35 15.78
C ILE A 432 12.09 8.55 17.11
N THR A 433 10.96 7.85 17.29
CA THR A 433 10.16 7.92 18.52
C THR A 433 10.91 7.39 19.75
N LYS A 434 11.72 6.34 19.59
CA LYS A 434 12.55 5.75 20.64
C LYS A 434 13.65 6.72 21.09
N PHE A 435 14.33 7.37 20.14
CA PHE A 435 15.46 8.27 20.39
C PHE A 435 15.07 9.75 20.57
N LYS A 436 13.78 10.10 20.57
CA LYS A 436 13.32 11.50 20.71
C LYS A 436 13.80 12.23 21.97
N ASN A 437 14.09 11.47 23.03
CA ASN A 437 14.54 12.01 24.32
C ASN A 437 15.97 11.54 24.67
N SER A 438 16.66 10.84 23.77
CA SER A 438 18.04 10.40 24.01
C SER A 438 19.01 11.57 23.85
N LYS A 439 20.27 11.36 24.24
CA LYS A 439 21.33 12.31 23.92
C LYS A 439 21.44 12.44 22.41
N PHE A 440 21.47 13.66 21.91
CA PHE A 440 21.75 13.93 20.51
C PHE A 440 23.26 13.86 20.28
N ASP A 441 23.68 12.93 19.44
CA ASP A 441 25.08 12.72 19.05
C ASP A 441 25.21 12.59 17.53
N ASN A 442 26.46 12.50 17.07
CA ASN A 442 26.77 12.44 15.64
C ASN A 442 26.16 11.21 14.96
N GLU A 443 26.07 10.07 15.68
CA GLU A 443 25.51 8.84 15.14
C GLU A 443 24.00 8.99 14.91
N LEU A 444 23.27 9.49 15.92
CA LEU A 444 21.84 9.78 15.78
C LEU A 444 21.61 10.77 14.65
N ASN A 445 22.38 11.86 14.58
CA ASN A 445 22.24 12.84 13.52
C ASN A 445 22.45 12.22 12.12
N GLU A 446 23.49 11.40 11.95
CA GLU A 446 23.78 10.75 10.66
C GLU A 446 22.62 9.85 10.21
N ILE A 447 22.05 9.07 11.13
CA ILE A 447 20.90 8.21 10.82
C ILE A 447 19.66 9.04 10.45
N LEU A 448 19.37 10.12 11.19
CA LEU A 448 18.22 11.00 10.91
C LEU A 448 18.36 11.72 9.56
N GLU A 449 19.57 12.16 9.20
CA GLU A 449 19.86 12.75 7.89
C GLU A 449 19.67 11.73 6.77
N LYS A 450 20.16 10.50 6.98
CA LYS A 450 19.99 9.38 6.05
C LYS A 450 18.51 9.03 5.85
N ILE A 451 17.70 8.96 6.91
CA ILE A 451 16.24 8.73 6.81
C ILE A 451 15.59 9.86 6.00
N SER A 452 15.87 11.11 6.34
CA SER A 452 15.29 12.27 5.65
C SER A 452 15.64 12.27 4.16
N LYS A 453 16.90 11.96 3.84
CA LYS A 453 17.38 11.84 2.47
C LYS A 453 16.70 10.69 1.72
N TYR A 454 16.55 9.53 2.36
CA TYR A 454 15.83 8.40 1.76
C TYR A 454 14.40 8.79 1.38
N ILE A 455 13.68 9.50 2.25
CA ILE A 455 12.30 9.91 1.95
C ILE A 455 12.27 10.96 0.84
N LEU A 456 13.19 11.93 0.84
CA LEU A 456 13.21 13.02 -0.16
C LEU A 456 13.65 12.58 -1.56
N GLN A 457 14.46 11.52 -1.66
CA GLN A 457 14.96 11.01 -2.94
C GLN A 457 13.98 10.06 -3.63
N ASN A 458 13.01 9.53 -2.90
CA ASN A 458 12.09 8.51 -3.40
C ASN A 458 10.68 9.08 -3.56
N THR A 459 9.99 8.66 -4.62
CA THR A 459 8.59 9.00 -4.84
C THR A 459 7.72 7.91 -4.24
N PHE A 460 6.82 8.27 -3.34
CA PHE A 460 5.92 7.33 -2.68
C PHE A 460 4.49 7.48 -3.18
N ASP A 461 3.77 6.35 -3.20
CA ASP A 461 2.34 6.37 -3.47
C ASP A 461 1.60 7.07 -2.32
N PHE A 462 0.44 7.64 -2.65
CA PHE A 462 -0.22 8.64 -1.80
C PHE A 462 -0.55 8.16 -0.38
N HIS A 463 -0.79 6.86 -0.19
CA HIS A 463 -1.14 6.28 1.11
C HIS A 463 0.07 6.22 2.06
N LEU A 464 1.29 6.23 1.52
CA LEU A 464 2.53 6.28 2.30
C LEU A 464 2.92 7.72 2.69
N ILE A 465 2.34 8.75 2.07
CA ILE A 465 2.64 10.17 2.39
C ILE A 465 2.30 10.50 3.84
N SER A 466 1.26 9.88 4.39
CA SER A 466 0.86 10.00 5.81
C SER A 466 2.00 9.62 6.77
N ILE A 467 2.69 8.50 6.51
CA ILE A 467 3.81 8.07 7.37
C ILE A 467 5.08 8.89 7.07
N CYS A 468 5.36 9.22 5.81
CA CYS A 468 6.51 10.05 5.43
C CYS A 468 6.46 11.43 6.08
N SER A 469 5.30 12.08 6.06
CA SER A 469 5.12 13.37 6.70
C SER A 469 5.28 13.27 8.21
N LYS A 470 4.67 12.29 8.87
CA LYS A 470 4.87 12.05 10.30
C LYS A 470 6.35 11.89 10.67
N ILE A 471 7.14 11.19 9.84
CA ILE A 471 8.59 11.10 10.02
C ILE A 471 9.24 12.48 9.99
N PHE A 472 8.94 13.33 8.99
CA PHE A 472 9.47 14.69 8.96
C PHE A 472 9.12 15.50 10.20
N LEU A 473 7.88 15.40 10.69
CA LEU A 473 7.46 16.08 11.91
C LEU A 473 8.23 15.60 13.14
N ASN A 474 8.45 14.28 13.27
CA ASN A 474 9.17 13.71 14.40
C ASN A 474 10.66 14.04 14.38
N ILE A 475 11.29 14.06 13.20
CA ILE A 475 12.69 14.52 13.06
C ILE A 475 12.78 16.02 13.36
N SER A 476 11.84 16.83 12.84
CA SER A 476 11.75 18.26 13.13
C SER A 476 11.68 18.54 14.63
N LEU A 477 10.91 17.75 15.39
CA LEU A 477 10.87 17.86 16.84
C LEU A 477 12.25 17.67 17.49
N ILE A 478 13.01 16.64 17.09
CA ILE A 478 14.35 16.39 17.63
C ILE A 478 15.31 17.52 17.25
N TYR A 479 15.31 17.95 15.99
CA TYR A 479 16.18 19.03 15.54
C TYR A 479 15.84 20.38 16.14
N SER A 480 14.56 20.65 16.43
CA SER A 480 14.12 21.92 17.02
C SER A 480 14.70 22.17 18.42
N THR A 481 15.13 21.13 19.14
CA THR A 481 15.78 21.28 20.46
C THR A 481 17.27 21.60 20.38
N HIS A 482 17.85 21.71 19.18
CA HIS A 482 19.29 21.88 18.97
C HIS A 482 19.58 23.08 18.06
N GLU A 483 20.30 24.08 18.57
CA GLU A 483 20.56 25.35 17.86
C GLU A 483 21.18 25.15 16.46
N GLU A 484 22.12 24.21 16.34
CA GLU A 484 22.81 23.92 15.08
C GLU A 484 21.91 23.30 14.00
N LYS A 485 20.72 22.82 14.37
CA LYS A 485 19.78 22.11 13.49
C LYS A 485 18.44 22.82 13.31
N ILE A 486 18.31 24.06 13.79
CA ILE A 486 17.06 24.82 13.71
C ILE A 486 16.57 25.00 12.27
N GLU A 487 17.47 25.27 11.33
CA GLU A 487 17.07 25.48 9.92
C GLU A 487 16.58 24.19 9.27
N GLU A 488 17.22 23.06 9.55
CA GLU A 488 16.74 21.73 9.15
C GLU A 488 15.39 21.40 9.80
N ALA A 489 15.21 21.75 11.08
CA ALA A 489 13.93 21.58 11.78
C ALA A 489 12.80 22.35 11.08
N LYS A 490 13.03 23.62 10.73
CA LYS A 490 12.08 24.47 9.99
C LYS A 490 11.77 23.87 8.61
N LYS A 491 12.79 23.41 7.88
CA LYS A 491 12.62 22.77 6.56
C LYS A 491 11.71 21.55 6.65
N LEU A 492 11.97 20.63 7.58
CA LEU A 492 11.17 19.43 7.77
C LEU A 492 9.75 19.73 8.26
N TYR A 493 9.58 20.75 9.10
CA TYR A 493 8.27 21.22 9.54
C TYR A 493 7.45 21.82 8.39
N ALA A 494 8.07 22.63 7.52
CA ALA A 494 7.44 23.16 6.31
C ALA A 494 7.01 22.04 5.37
N LEU A 495 7.85 21.01 5.18
CA LEU A 495 7.49 19.84 4.37
C LEU A 495 6.28 19.09 4.94
N PHE A 496 6.16 18.96 6.26
CA PHE A 496 4.96 18.38 6.87
C PHE A 496 3.70 19.20 6.50
N ILE A 497 3.74 20.52 6.69
CA ILE A 497 2.60 21.41 6.44
C ILE A 497 2.22 21.36 4.95
N LEU A 498 3.22 21.39 4.07
CA LEU A 498 3.00 21.27 2.63
C LEU A 498 2.30 19.95 2.27
N LEU A 499 2.53 18.85 3.00
CA LEU A 499 1.95 17.54 2.67
C LEU A 499 0.56 17.28 3.28
N ASN A 500 0.20 17.91 4.40
CA ASN A 500 -1.00 17.57 5.17
C ASN A 500 -1.90 18.76 5.52
N ASP A 501 -1.57 19.99 5.10
CA ASP A 501 -2.17 21.23 5.61
C ASP A 501 -1.97 21.42 7.14
N PHE A 502 -2.10 22.66 7.60
CA PHE A 502 -1.94 23.00 9.02
C PHE A 502 -3.05 22.41 9.90
N ASP A 503 -4.25 22.21 9.36
CA ASP A 503 -5.39 21.70 10.14
C ASP A 503 -5.19 20.26 10.61
N ILE A 504 -4.57 19.39 9.78
CA ILE A 504 -4.22 18.02 10.20
C ILE A 504 -3.21 18.05 11.34
N LEU A 505 -2.30 19.02 11.32
CA LEU A 505 -1.30 19.23 12.35
C LEU A 505 -1.96 19.55 13.70
N GLU A 506 -2.97 20.42 13.72
CA GLU A 506 -3.73 20.74 14.93
C GLU A 506 -4.62 19.60 15.42
N ILE A 507 -5.26 18.85 14.52
CA ILE A 507 -6.21 17.79 14.90
C ILE A 507 -5.48 16.53 15.38
N ASN A 508 -4.45 16.08 14.65
CA ASN A 508 -3.83 14.77 14.86
C ASN A 508 -2.50 14.85 15.62
N TYR A 509 -1.83 16.00 15.62
CA TYR A 509 -0.45 16.14 16.13
C TYR A 509 -0.27 17.32 17.09
N GLU A 510 -1.33 17.80 17.73
CA GLU A 510 -1.35 18.99 18.59
C GLU A 510 -0.18 19.05 19.60
N LYS A 511 0.09 17.93 20.30
CA LYS A 511 1.15 17.88 21.32
C LYS A 511 2.55 18.02 20.74
N ILE A 512 2.80 17.41 19.58
CA ILE A 512 4.10 17.53 18.90
C ILE A 512 4.24 18.95 18.35
N ASN A 513 3.17 19.48 17.75
CA ASN A 513 3.12 20.85 17.25
C ASN A 513 3.49 21.86 18.31
N ALA A 514 2.78 21.84 19.44
CA ALA A 514 2.97 22.81 20.52
C ALA A 514 4.43 22.86 20.97
N LYS A 515 5.09 21.70 21.03
CA LYS A 515 6.48 21.58 21.46
C LYS A 515 7.46 22.10 20.39
N ILE A 516 7.20 21.85 19.10
CA ILE A 516 7.99 22.43 18.00
C ILE A 516 7.85 23.96 18.00
N LEU A 517 6.63 24.47 18.13
CA LEU A 517 6.36 25.92 18.16
C LEU A 517 7.05 26.59 19.34
N GLU A 518 7.03 25.96 20.51
CA GLU A 518 7.75 26.43 21.70
C GLU A 518 9.27 26.50 21.43
N ASN A 519 9.85 25.43 20.90
CA ASN A 519 11.27 25.35 20.60
C ASN A 519 11.72 26.37 19.53
N LEU A 520 10.91 26.55 18.48
CA LEU A 520 11.17 27.48 17.38
C LEU A 520 10.76 28.93 17.68
N GLN A 521 10.10 29.16 18.83
CA GLN A 521 9.53 30.46 19.23
C GLN A 521 8.52 31.03 18.22
N PHE A 522 7.70 30.16 17.63
CA PHE A 522 6.65 30.53 16.68
C PHE A 522 5.27 30.58 17.34
N THR A 523 4.42 31.49 16.87
CA THR A 523 3.00 31.50 17.21
C THR A 523 2.20 30.66 16.21
N LYS A 524 1.04 30.15 16.63
CA LYS A 524 0.13 29.44 15.72
C LYS A 524 -0.30 30.32 14.55
N ASP A 525 -0.60 31.59 14.80
CA ASP A 525 -1.04 32.55 13.78
C ASP A 525 0.06 32.79 12.74
N TYR A 526 1.31 32.92 13.18
CA TYR A 526 2.46 33.05 12.27
C TYR A 526 2.57 31.84 11.34
N VAL A 527 2.44 30.62 11.88
CA VAL A 527 2.53 29.40 11.05
C VAL A 527 1.39 29.30 10.06
N ARG A 528 0.17 29.69 10.45
CA ARG A 528 -1.00 29.62 9.59
C ARG A 528 -0.94 30.62 8.43
N GLU A 529 -0.39 31.81 8.66
CA GLU A 529 -0.50 32.92 7.70
C GLU A 529 0.79 33.23 6.93
N ASN A 530 1.97 33.05 7.54
CA ASN A 530 3.22 33.63 7.00
C ASN A 530 4.37 32.62 6.83
N PHE A 531 4.40 31.54 7.63
CA PHE A 531 5.56 30.65 7.70
C PHE A 531 5.93 29.98 6.36
N LEU A 532 4.95 29.52 5.58
CA LEU A 532 5.22 28.92 4.28
C LEU A 532 5.76 29.94 3.28
N ASP A 533 5.27 31.18 3.31
CA ASP A 533 5.76 32.24 2.43
C ASP A 533 7.22 32.60 2.74
N ASP A 534 7.54 32.76 4.03
CA ASP A 534 8.91 32.99 4.50
C ASP A 534 9.83 31.82 4.13
N PHE A 535 9.36 30.58 4.34
CA PHE A 535 10.08 29.38 3.94
C PHE A 535 10.42 29.40 2.45
N PHE A 536 9.45 29.72 1.60
CA PHE A 536 9.69 29.77 0.17
C PHE A 536 10.60 30.92 -0.26
N ILE A 537 10.54 32.09 0.38
CA ILE A 537 11.46 33.21 0.08
C ILE A 537 12.93 32.78 0.31
N LEU A 538 13.19 32.12 1.44
CA LEU A 538 14.51 31.58 1.73
C LEU A 538 14.89 30.48 0.73
N LYS A 539 13.92 29.63 0.38
CA LYS A 539 14.13 28.54 -0.58
C LYS A 539 14.46 29.04 -1.98
N ASP A 540 13.80 30.11 -2.44
CA ASP A 540 14.07 30.74 -3.72
C ASP A 540 15.56 31.10 -3.82
N PHE A 541 16.13 31.75 -2.79
CA PHE A 541 17.54 32.11 -2.75
C PHE A 541 18.48 30.89 -2.77
N GLU A 542 18.18 29.84 -1.98
CA GLU A 542 18.96 28.60 -1.98
C GLU A 542 18.99 27.94 -3.36
N LEU A 543 17.84 27.88 -4.04
CA LEU A 543 17.70 27.23 -5.35
C LEU A 543 18.54 27.93 -6.42
N TYR A 544 18.58 29.27 -6.42
CA TYR A 544 19.46 30.02 -7.34
C TYR A 544 20.94 29.75 -7.08
N GLN A 545 21.37 29.59 -5.83
CA GLN A 545 22.76 29.25 -5.54
C GLN A 545 23.11 27.83 -5.97
N GLU A 546 22.24 26.86 -5.68
CA GLU A 546 22.46 25.46 -6.04
C GLU A 546 22.48 25.26 -7.56
N ILE A 547 21.58 25.91 -8.31
CA ILE A 547 21.57 25.78 -9.78
C ILE A 547 22.81 26.40 -10.42
N GLU A 548 23.35 27.48 -9.86
CA GLU A 548 24.61 28.07 -10.32
C GLU A 548 25.80 27.14 -10.08
N ILE A 549 25.81 26.40 -8.97
CA ILE A 549 26.83 25.36 -8.71
C ILE A 549 26.69 24.22 -9.73
N ILE A 550 25.47 23.80 -10.04
CA ILE A 550 25.20 22.75 -11.04
C ILE A 550 25.70 23.21 -12.42
N LYS A 551 25.39 24.44 -12.85
CA LYS A 551 25.88 25.00 -14.12
C LYS A 551 27.40 24.95 -14.21
N LYS A 552 28.09 25.45 -13.19
CA LYS A 552 29.57 25.42 -13.14
C LYS A 552 30.11 23.99 -13.19
N ARG A 553 29.47 23.05 -12.49
CA ARG A 553 29.86 21.63 -12.49
C ARG A 553 29.73 21.02 -13.89
N ILE A 554 28.66 21.34 -14.61
CA ILE A 554 28.42 20.88 -15.98
C ILE A 554 29.47 21.46 -16.94
N GLU A 555 29.76 22.75 -16.82
CA GLU A 555 30.75 23.44 -17.65
C GLU A 555 32.18 22.91 -17.43
N ILE A 556 32.60 22.75 -16.17
CA ILE A 556 33.97 22.35 -15.81
C ILE A 556 34.24 20.88 -16.10
N ASN A 557 33.28 19.99 -15.79
CA ASN A 557 33.50 18.54 -15.89
C ASN A 557 33.10 17.96 -17.25
N SER A 558 32.61 18.79 -18.19
CA SER A 558 32.16 18.35 -19.52
C SER A 558 31.22 17.14 -19.48
N LEU A 559 30.26 17.15 -18.54
CA LEU A 559 29.30 16.06 -18.34
C LEU A 559 28.49 15.78 -19.61
N SER A 560 28.12 14.52 -19.80
CA SER A 560 27.20 14.11 -20.87
C SER A 560 25.77 14.64 -20.64
N ILE A 561 24.94 14.59 -21.69
CA ILE A 561 23.53 14.98 -21.61
C ILE A 561 22.77 14.12 -20.59
N ASP A 562 23.04 12.81 -20.55
CA ASP A 562 22.37 11.87 -19.65
C ASP A 562 22.76 12.10 -18.18
N GLU A 563 24.05 12.34 -17.90
CA GLU A 563 24.51 12.70 -16.56
C GLU A 563 23.89 14.03 -16.10
N THR A 564 23.80 15.00 -17.00
CA THR A 564 23.18 16.30 -16.73
C THR A 564 21.69 16.13 -16.43
N ILE A 565 20.97 15.34 -17.23
CA ILE A 565 19.56 15.01 -17.00
C ILE A 565 19.38 14.37 -15.62
N ASN A 566 20.22 13.40 -15.25
CA ASN A 566 20.14 12.74 -13.94
C ASN A 566 20.32 13.73 -12.78
N ILE A 567 21.29 14.65 -12.88
CA ILE A 567 21.52 15.70 -11.87
C ILE A 567 20.31 16.64 -11.78
N LEU A 568 19.74 17.04 -12.91
CA LEU A 568 18.58 17.93 -12.94
C LEU A 568 17.32 17.24 -12.42
N VAL A 569 17.11 15.97 -12.72
CA VAL A 569 16.01 15.17 -12.17
C VAL A 569 16.15 15.03 -10.65
N ASP A 570 17.34 14.73 -10.13
CA ASP A 570 17.60 14.66 -8.68
C ASP A 570 17.37 16.03 -8.02
N PHE A 571 17.82 17.12 -8.63
CA PHE A 571 17.58 18.47 -8.15
C PHE A 571 16.08 18.80 -8.09
N LEU A 572 15.33 18.56 -9.16
CA LEU A 572 13.89 18.80 -9.17
C LEU A 572 13.17 17.93 -8.14
N THR A 573 13.57 16.66 -8.01
CA THR A 573 12.94 15.70 -7.10
C THR A 573 13.19 16.05 -5.65
N THR A 574 14.42 16.40 -5.28
CA THR A 574 14.81 16.57 -3.87
C THR A 574 14.69 18.03 -3.37
N LYS A 575 14.82 19.03 -4.25
CA LYS A 575 14.91 20.44 -3.86
C LYS A 575 13.68 21.27 -4.18
N ILE A 576 12.93 20.91 -5.24
CA ILE A 576 11.74 21.65 -5.67
C ILE A 576 10.47 20.90 -5.28
N PHE A 577 10.33 19.66 -5.73
CA PHE A 577 9.11 18.88 -5.57
C PHE A 577 9.14 17.92 -4.38
N TYR A 578 10.26 17.74 -3.70
CA TYR A 578 10.39 16.93 -2.49
C TYR A 578 9.76 15.52 -2.58
N GLY A 579 9.97 14.83 -3.70
CA GLY A 579 9.41 13.50 -3.95
C GLY A 579 7.90 13.45 -4.25
N LEU A 580 7.22 14.60 -4.37
CA LEU A 580 5.77 14.69 -4.67
C LEU A 580 5.37 14.16 -6.04
N CYS A 581 6.30 14.12 -6.99
CA CYS A 581 6.04 13.71 -8.37
C CYS A 581 7.24 12.96 -8.96
N LYS A 582 6.97 12.04 -9.89
CA LYS A 582 8.00 11.39 -10.71
C LYS A 582 8.37 12.33 -11.85
N ILE A 583 9.66 12.49 -12.10
CA ILE A 583 10.20 13.50 -13.01
C ILE A 583 11.02 12.83 -14.10
N PHE A 584 10.73 13.13 -15.35
CA PHE A 584 11.46 12.63 -16.51
C PHE A 584 11.80 13.78 -17.44
N ILE A 585 13.03 13.83 -17.92
CA ILE A 585 13.47 14.79 -18.95
C ILE A 585 13.78 13.99 -20.21
N SER A 586 13.20 14.39 -21.34
CA SER A 586 13.32 13.65 -22.61
C SER A 586 13.26 14.57 -23.83
N GLU A 587 13.83 14.10 -24.95
CA GLU A 587 13.85 14.82 -26.24
C GLU A 587 12.58 14.63 -27.10
N VAL A 588 11.77 13.61 -26.80
CA VAL A 588 10.54 13.27 -27.55
C VAL A 588 9.44 12.92 -26.58
N GLU A 589 8.17 13.15 -26.95
CA GLU A 589 7.03 12.49 -26.31
C GLU A 589 7.14 10.97 -26.52
N GLN A 590 7.99 10.30 -25.74
CA GLN A 590 7.92 8.84 -25.64
C GLN A 590 6.56 8.44 -25.08
N ILE A 591 5.99 7.37 -25.64
CA ILE A 591 4.79 6.69 -25.13
C ILE A 591 5.17 6.13 -23.75
N ASP A 592 4.61 6.72 -22.70
CA ASP A 592 4.97 6.37 -21.33
C ASP A 592 4.44 4.99 -20.95
N THR A 593 5.24 4.24 -20.19
CA THR A 593 4.78 3.05 -19.48
C THR A 593 3.73 3.41 -18.44
N PHE A 594 2.64 2.65 -18.51
CA PHE A 594 1.43 2.66 -17.69
C PHE A 594 1.66 2.85 -16.17
N ASP A 595 1.22 3.99 -15.62
CA ASP A 595 0.98 4.14 -14.17
C ASP A 595 -0.39 4.76 -13.90
N TYR A 596 -1.21 4.08 -13.09
CA TYR A 596 -2.63 4.41 -12.88
C TYR A 596 -2.83 5.63 -11.97
N GLU A 597 -1.86 5.97 -11.13
CA GLU A 597 -2.04 6.85 -9.96
C GLU A 597 -1.65 8.31 -10.16
N PHE A 598 -1.08 8.65 -11.33
CA PHE A 598 -0.46 9.94 -11.56
C PHE A 598 -1.10 10.71 -12.73
N GLU A 599 -1.46 11.95 -12.48
CA GLU A 599 -1.77 12.95 -13.51
C GLU A 599 -0.46 13.42 -14.15
N LYS A 600 -0.50 13.66 -15.46
CA LYS A 600 0.67 14.08 -16.24
C LYS A 600 0.63 15.58 -16.50
N TYR A 601 1.72 16.27 -16.16
CA TYR A 601 1.98 17.65 -16.56
C TYR A 601 3.29 17.73 -17.36
N VAL A 602 3.31 18.56 -18.39
CA VAL A 602 4.49 18.70 -19.27
C VAL A 602 4.95 20.15 -19.29
N ILE A 603 6.21 20.37 -18.94
CA ILE A 603 6.91 21.64 -19.08
C ILE A 603 7.79 21.56 -20.32
N LYS A 604 7.47 22.35 -21.35
CA LYS A 604 8.37 22.53 -22.50
C LYS A 604 9.52 23.47 -22.11
N ILE A 605 10.76 23.01 -22.24
CA ILE A 605 11.97 23.78 -21.89
C ILE A 605 12.53 24.48 -23.12
N ASN A 606 12.68 23.76 -24.23
CA ASN A 606 13.01 24.35 -25.53
C ASN A 606 12.32 23.54 -26.65
N HIS A 607 12.78 23.67 -27.89
CA HIS A 607 12.23 22.96 -29.04
C HIS A 607 12.56 21.45 -29.04
N LYS A 608 13.54 21.02 -28.23
CA LYS A 608 14.07 19.66 -28.18
C LYS A 608 13.69 18.95 -26.87
N TYR A 609 13.87 19.60 -25.72
CA TYR A 609 13.70 18.99 -24.40
C TYR A 609 12.38 19.39 -23.72
N LEU A 610 11.74 18.40 -23.08
CA LEU A 610 10.57 18.56 -22.21
C LEU A 610 10.77 17.85 -20.87
N ILE A 611 10.12 18.37 -19.83
CA ILE A 611 10.05 17.76 -18.51
C ILE A 611 8.63 17.22 -18.33
N LYS A 612 8.52 15.91 -18.11
CA LYS A 612 7.27 15.25 -17.72
C LYS A 612 7.26 15.12 -16.20
N LEU A 613 6.20 15.63 -15.58
CA LEU A 613 5.91 15.51 -14.16
C LEU A 613 4.69 14.60 -14.00
N LEU A 614 4.82 13.52 -13.25
CA LEU A 614 3.73 12.62 -12.91
C LEU A 614 3.43 12.78 -11.42
N TYR A 615 2.28 13.35 -11.07
CA TYR A 615 1.91 13.65 -9.68
C TYR A 615 0.56 13.01 -9.32
N SER A 616 0.40 12.57 -8.06
CA SER A 616 -0.88 11.99 -7.64
C SER A 616 -1.95 13.08 -7.51
N LYS A 617 -3.20 12.77 -7.89
CA LYS A 617 -4.32 13.70 -7.79
C LYS A 617 -4.53 14.23 -6.37
N ILE A 618 -4.21 13.45 -5.32
CA ILE A 618 -4.25 13.91 -3.92
C ILE A 618 -3.35 15.12 -3.70
N ASN A 619 -2.19 15.10 -4.32
CA ASN A 619 -1.19 16.15 -4.18
C ASN A 619 -1.45 17.32 -5.14
N GLU A 620 -2.51 17.31 -5.96
CA GLU A 620 -2.73 18.29 -7.02
C GLU A 620 -2.65 19.73 -6.51
N LYS A 621 -3.28 20.04 -5.38
CA LYS A 621 -3.25 21.40 -4.81
C LYS A 621 -1.82 21.84 -4.50
N ILE A 622 -1.06 20.98 -3.83
CA ILE A 622 0.30 21.25 -3.37
C ILE A 622 1.26 21.28 -4.56
N PHE A 623 1.10 20.33 -5.47
CA PHE A 623 1.83 20.26 -6.73
C PHE A 623 1.63 21.54 -7.53
N ASN A 624 0.38 22.00 -7.70
CA ASN A 624 0.08 23.23 -8.41
C ASN A 624 0.66 24.45 -7.70
N LEU A 625 0.61 24.52 -6.37
CA LEU A 625 1.21 25.61 -5.59
C LEU A 625 2.73 25.72 -5.82
N ILE A 626 3.45 24.59 -5.75
CA ILE A 626 4.89 24.54 -6.01
C ILE A 626 5.17 24.84 -7.49
N LEU A 627 4.39 24.25 -8.40
CA LEU A 627 4.54 24.40 -9.83
C LEU A 627 4.35 25.86 -10.26
N GLU A 628 3.29 26.54 -9.81
CA GLU A 628 3.02 27.94 -10.14
C GLU A 628 4.18 28.85 -9.73
N ARG A 629 4.78 28.59 -8.56
CA ARG A 629 5.91 29.37 -8.05
C ARG A 629 7.20 29.13 -8.86
N TYR A 630 7.52 27.88 -9.16
CA TYR A 630 8.83 27.52 -9.72
C TYR A 630 8.85 27.29 -11.24
N THR A 631 7.70 27.28 -11.93
CA THR A 631 7.67 27.01 -13.39
C THR A 631 8.54 27.98 -14.18
N LYS A 632 8.55 29.26 -13.82
CA LYS A 632 9.36 30.27 -14.51
C LYS A 632 10.85 30.02 -14.29
N PHE A 633 11.25 29.82 -13.03
CA PHE A 633 12.63 29.45 -12.66
C PHE A 633 13.11 28.22 -13.42
N ILE A 634 12.33 27.13 -13.41
CA ILE A 634 12.68 25.88 -14.10
C ILE A 634 12.89 26.14 -15.59
N LYS A 635 11.97 26.85 -16.26
CA LYS A 635 12.10 27.16 -17.68
C LYS A 635 13.35 27.98 -17.97
N ASP A 636 13.51 29.12 -17.30
CA ASP A 636 14.58 30.06 -17.59
C ASP A 636 15.97 29.43 -17.36
N GLU A 637 16.16 28.78 -16.21
CA GLU A 637 17.46 28.22 -15.83
C GLU A 637 17.81 26.95 -16.62
N PHE A 638 16.84 26.05 -16.85
CA PHE A 638 17.12 24.81 -17.58
C PHE A 638 17.29 25.09 -19.07
N SER A 639 16.58 26.07 -19.65
CA SER A 639 16.83 26.51 -21.02
C SER A 639 18.27 26.99 -21.21
N ILE A 640 18.87 27.67 -20.24
CA ILE A 640 20.28 28.10 -20.29
C ILE A 640 21.21 26.88 -20.31
N ILE A 641 20.96 25.91 -19.42
CA ILE A 641 21.75 24.68 -19.32
C ILE A 641 21.70 23.90 -20.65
N PHE A 642 20.51 23.63 -21.18
CA PHE A 642 20.37 22.85 -22.42
C PHE A 642 20.90 23.58 -23.67
N LYS A 643 20.82 24.93 -23.73
CA LYS A 643 21.43 25.71 -24.82
C LYS A 643 22.94 25.50 -24.95
N SER A 644 23.64 25.24 -23.84
CA SER A 644 25.09 24.98 -23.86
C SER A 644 25.45 23.69 -24.61
N PHE A 645 24.52 22.72 -24.67
CA PHE A 645 24.66 21.48 -25.42
C PHE A 645 24.30 21.67 -26.89
N ASP A 646 23.21 22.40 -27.19
CA ASP A 646 22.82 22.73 -28.57
C ASP A 646 23.95 23.48 -29.32
N GLN A 647 24.71 24.33 -28.62
CA GLN A 647 25.86 25.05 -29.19
C GLN A 647 27.11 24.18 -29.42
N LYS A 648 27.30 23.10 -28.65
CA LYS A 648 28.39 22.15 -28.85
C LYS A 648 28.15 21.29 -30.11
N ASP A 649 26.90 20.88 -30.35
CA ASP A 649 26.52 20.17 -31.56
C ASP A 649 26.77 21.04 -32.82
N ILE A 650 26.41 22.32 -32.79
CA ILE A 650 26.62 23.24 -33.92
C ILE A 650 28.12 23.51 -34.19
N LYS A 651 28.96 23.61 -33.14
CA LYS A 651 30.41 23.79 -33.32
C LYS A 651 31.09 22.55 -33.89
N PHE A 652 30.60 21.35 -33.59
CA PHE A 652 31.11 20.11 -34.17
C PHE A 652 30.91 20.05 -35.69
N TYR A 653 29.78 20.58 -36.19
CA TYR A 653 29.52 20.68 -37.63
C TYR A 653 30.28 21.82 -38.31
N LEU A 654 30.60 22.92 -37.60
CA LEU A 654 31.36 24.05 -38.16
C LEU A 654 32.87 23.83 -38.15
N SER A 655 33.40 22.89 -37.38
CA SER A 655 34.84 22.56 -37.37
C SER A 655 35.28 21.64 -38.52
N ASP A 656 34.35 21.04 -39.26
CA ASP A 656 34.65 20.20 -40.43
C ASP A 656 34.74 21.00 -41.74
N ASP A 657 34.35 22.27 -41.76
CA ASP A 657 34.35 23.12 -42.97
C ASP A 657 35.64 23.95 -43.16
N ASP A 658 36.62 23.86 -42.25
CA ASP A 658 37.95 24.49 -42.38
C ASP A 658 38.99 23.53 -42.98
N PHE A 659 38.73 23.00 -44.19
CA PHE A 659 39.78 22.47 -45.06
C PHE A 659 39.99 23.36 -46.28
N GLU A 660 41.10 24.10 -46.17
CA GLU A 660 41.86 24.88 -47.14
C GLU A 660 41.63 24.57 -48.64
N LEU A 661 41.28 25.63 -49.37
CA LEU A 661 41.66 25.84 -50.76
C LEU A 661 43.14 26.30 -50.83
N THR A 662 43.87 25.80 -51.85
CA THR A 662 45.25 26.12 -52.33
C THR A 662 46.39 25.33 -51.64
N TYR A 663 47.26 24.54 -52.30
CA TYR A 663 47.72 24.44 -53.70
C TYR A 663 47.91 22.98 -54.14
#